data_AF-A0A7S3JWN9-F1
#
_entry.id   AF-A0A7S3JWN9-F1
#
_cell.length_a   1.000
_cell.length_b   1.000
_cell.length_c   1.000
_cell.angle_alpha   90.00
_cell.angle_beta   90.00
_cell.angle_gamma   90.00
#
_symmetry.space_group_name_H-M   'P 1'
#
loop_
_entity.id
_entity.type
_entity.pdbx_description
1 polymer ?
#
loop_
_entity_poly.entity_id
_entity_poly.type
_entity_poly.pdbx_seq_one_letter_code
_entity_poly.pdbx_strand_id
1 'polypeptide(L)'
;MTEIQIVLMLKDKSILDRLSRCIGAIGTRCHIHGVVLAMGTVVSLQQAEDCLDQALRQWARNVSTNLKLSQPVLNVLPWPALLGEQLTLAIDVPGLKDLATTIVKVLGSSFGSSFHTLSALKIGFFHGARKVIYAKKSFEIARQYEIQDVIVSSNKLHILDSNNNIIGDAFFGGKRIREKNFNLIPPPVLLTRTTSTGKHVKPQRLMRTRSECIDKKTMTQVRGTARAVRLAANRWTIGVQLPCYSAEVESRIAFHFALDNSGSMGRHSESCKNSFAGLLDIATEDCSLTIFDSVATTLSASLRRPDAMRSLRLPMQGRTNISAGVASAVDCIIRLGKLDVHHDVHHVLVLLSDGQHNVGSQPRYAFQEAKTKLAESLDLEKLKLSVLVIGISSSSDTSVGMCLRSTFETVTLSNCQPIYYVESVNDAQRALAQLTTDLRHAAFSGRLLSIRCLCTQGQEGGWLEDAGRPVKPVIDEFVAGEDELTLLFAGNQYPAALEIRSSLVTSYIAVELEKQFNIELVSSAINKVVNRYSIERIAGTSQIASSAATELQLLADEFEQAATEEGRRVRAENEASASLKKRAKQHRLAAFRAAATTLTTARELKNKLREIAALSSASSRDQAHFLTGASTKYGGKALARAATKKKNKDQDLLSSQLRQRLRVALLEDIRARIAKNERLAKAVSQKSTDLDTLLFADDGAWFTDTARDTGDNGLTAAVSYVSLQCNVELLAEWVSTCTRPVTEYEYLVAFGFIGVPIQLDRRAATLMNPFEMKISRVADGSFVDSASLAGALRGASPILPPEGGREVQDLLLLVDPALPRSSALALASPLMDKWISMTLCRDLDMYQGVSQRIALASHSLLCVLGGDSDDEALQLDVEADFKRAFGGRTVYQCARCGFGPVDHHSCSDLFSHHGEQSGNAVASNACPKCSWFSDCIHDWDLWDGQIPSEVLKEGRLRREKKSSSLSTSQALLALRIGYSMRQIWRLHATKIVVGSRLKEKIVHVMPWVLLLMTQAFLKFYRWKRPNQLRPMFVASAMLHFLSQVKRQMKQFSGLKVLSSPTSVLFLLVAIYSKLSMAVLGKILKLILKMIMLTIMYTL
;
A
#
# COMPACT_ATOMS: atom_id res chain seq x y z
N MET A 1 35.81 -29.89 -21.27
CA MET A 1 36.89 -29.12 -20.64
C MET A 1 36.83 -27.72 -21.20
N THR A 2 36.35 -26.76 -20.41
CA THR A 2 36.19 -25.36 -20.81
C THR A 2 37.27 -24.54 -20.12
N GLU A 3 38.09 -23.89 -20.94
CA GLU A 3 39.16 -22.99 -20.53
C GLU A 3 38.54 -21.70 -19.98
N ILE A 4 38.86 -21.32 -18.74
CA ILE A 4 38.42 -20.03 -18.16
C ILE A 4 39.67 -19.18 -17.95
N GLN A 5 39.85 -18.16 -18.79
CA GLN A 5 40.80 -17.08 -18.52
C GLN A 5 40.08 -15.97 -17.77
N ILE A 6 40.62 -15.59 -16.61
CA ILE A 6 40.10 -14.48 -15.80
C ILE A 6 41.14 -13.36 -15.79
N VAL A 7 40.78 -12.20 -16.34
CA VAL A 7 41.58 -10.97 -16.25
C VAL A 7 40.93 -10.07 -15.20
N LEU A 8 41.65 -9.78 -14.11
CA LEU A 8 41.20 -8.88 -13.04
C LEU A 8 42.07 -7.62 -13.01
N MET A 9 41.46 -6.46 -13.22
CA MET A 9 42.09 -5.18 -12.95
C MET A 9 41.68 -4.67 -11.57
N LEU A 10 42.62 -4.63 -10.63
CA LEU A 10 42.39 -4.23 -9.25
C LEU A 10 43.16 -2.94 -8.93
N LYS A 11 42.44 -1.92 -8.44
CA LYS A 11 43.02 -0.61 -8.07
C LYS A 11 43.66 -0.57 -6.68
N ASP A 12 43.53 -1.61 -5.87
CA ASP A 12 43.90 -1.59 -4.46
C ASP A 12 44.69 -2.84 -4.06
N LYS A 13 45.92 -2.62 -3.54
CA LYS A 13 46.87 -3.65 -3.11
C LYS A 13 46.33 -4.52 -1.97
N SER A 14 45.42 -3.99 -1.15
CA SER A 14 44.82 -4.72 -0.02
C SER A 14 43.88 -5.86 -0.44
N ILE A 15 43.35 -5.80 -1.67
CA ILE A 15 42.49 -6.84 -2.26
C ILE A 15 43.37 -8.02 -2.74
N LEU A 16 44.57 -7.73 -3.22
CA LEU A 16 45.55 -8.73 -3.66
C LEU A 16 46.01 -9.62 -2.49
N ASP A 17 46.30 -9.01 -1.33
CA ASP A 17 46.70 -9.74 -0.11
C ASP A 17 45.56 -10.58 0.49
N ARG A 18 44.30 -10.29 0.13
CA ARG A 18 43.13 -11.08 0.53
C ARG A 18 42.87 -12.23 -0.43
N LEU A 19 42.99 -11.99 -1.74
CA LEU A 19 42.89 -13.02 -2.78
C LEU A 19 44.00 -14.08 -2.63
N SER A 20 45.23 -13.66 -2.34
CA SER A 20 46.35 -14.58 -2.06
C SER A 20 46.09 -15.47 -0.84
N ARG A 21 45.38 -14.97 0.18
CA ARG A 21 45.01 -15.75 1.37
C ARG A 21 43.85 -16.71 1.11
N CYS A 22 42.89 -16.34 0.27
CA CYS A 22 41.79 -17.22 -0.13
C CYS A 22 42.26 -18.35 -1.05
N ILE A 23 43.21 -18.09 -1.96
CA ILE A 23 43.75 -19.11 -2.87
C ILE A 23 44.60 -20.14 -2.11
N GLY A 24 45.29 -19.73 -1.04
CA GLY A 24 46.04 -20.65 -0.16
C GLY A 24 45.17 -21.58 0.69
N ALA A 25 43.88 -21.30 0.84
CA ALA A 25 42.95 -22.10 1.65
C ALA A 25 42.23 -23.21 0.85
N ILE A 26 42.37 -23.23 -0.47
CA ILE A 26 41.74 -24.24 -1.33
C ILE A 26 42.77 -25.34 -1.60
N GLY A 27 42.74 -26.38 -0.76
CA GLY A 27 43.50 -27.60 -0.98
C GLY A 27 43.14 -28.27 -2.31
N THR A 28 44.18 -28.45 -3.13
CA THR A 28 44.33 -29.45 -4.21
C THR A 28 43.19 -29.65 -5.23
N ARG A 29 43.26 -28.89 -6.34
CA ARG A 29 43.26 -29.33 -7.77
C ARG A 29 42.78 -28.19 -8.68
N CYS A 30 43.65 -27.23 -8.94
CA CYS A 30 43.55 -26.34 -10.10
C CYS A 30 44.96 -25.90 -10.50
N HIS A 31 45.42 -26.29 -11.69
CA HIS A 31 46.62 -25.72 -12.29
C HIS A 31 46.23 -24.40 -12.97
N ILE A 32 46.63 -23.28 -12.38
CA ILE A 32 46.49 -21.95 -12.98
C ILE A 32 47.81 -21.64 -13.70
N HIS A 33 47.78 -21.59 -15.03
CA HIS A 33 48.91 -21.09 -15.83
C HIS A 33 48.64 -19.64 -16.25
N GLY A 34 49.40 -18.71 -15.65
CA GLY A 34 49.56 -17.33 -16.14
C GLY A 34 48.74 -16.26 -15.42
N VAL A 35 49.44 -15.38 -14.70
CA VAL A 35 48.94 -14.08 -14.25
C VAL A 35 49.80 -13.02 -14.91
N VAL A 36 49.23 -12.19 -15.79
CA VAL A 36 49.93 -11.02 -16.34
C VAL A 36 49.66 -9.83 -15.42
N LEU A 37 50.70 -9.37 -14.73
CA LEU A 37 50.69 -8.18 -13.88
C LEU A 37 51.15 -6.97 -14.71
N ALA A 38 50.29 -5.98 -14.89
CA ALA A 38 50.70 -4.64 -15.32
C ALA A 38 50.74 -3.72 -14.11
N MET A 39 51.94 -3.41 -13.60
CA MET A 39 52.14 -2.29 -12.69
C MET A 39 52.54 -1.04 -13.49
N GLY A 40 52.03 0.10 -13.06
CA GLY A 40 51.83 1.28 -13.88
C GLY A 40 53.08 1.98 -14.43
N THR A 41 52.85 2.71 -15.50
CA THR A 41 53.23 4.11 -15.69
C THR A 41 52.45 4.64 -16.89
N VAL A 42 52.19 5.95 -16.89
CA VAL A 42 51.34 6.73 -17.82
C VAL A 42 51.22 6.12 -19.22
N VAL A 43 49.99 5.76 -19.62
CA VAL A 43 49.65 5.43 -21.00
C VAL A 43 48.50 6.33 -21.45
N SER A 44 48.68 7.00 -22.59
CA SER A 44 47.72 7.94 -23.18
C SER A 44 46.43 7.24 -23.60
N LEU A 45 45.31 7.97 -23.50
CA LEU A 45 43.93 7.53 -23.82
C LEU A 45 43.80 6.74 -25.14
N GLN A 46 44.61 7.09 -26.15
CA GLN A 46 44.61 6.47 -27.48
C GLN A 46 44.89 4.96 -27.46
N GLN A 47 45.81 4.48 -26.62
CA GLN A 47 46.17 3.05 -26.56
C GLN A 47 45.11 2.21 -25.82
N ALA A 48 44.27 2.83 -24.99
CA ALA A 48 43.14 2.15 -24.36
C ALA A 48 41.98 1.96 -25.34
N GLU A 49 41.78 2.92 -26.25
CA GLU A 49 40.79 2.82 -27.34
C GLU A 49 41.19 1.75 -28.36
N ASP A 50 42.48 1.67 -28.74
CA ASP A 50 42.98 0.63 -29.65
C ASP A 50 42.83 -0.79 -29.09
N CYS A 51 43.09 -0.98 -27.78
CA CYS A 51 42.88 -2.26 -27.10
C CYS A 51 41.39 -2.66 -27.04
N LEU A 52 40.48 -1.69 -26.85
CA LEU A 52 39.05 -1.95 -26.81
C LEU A 52 38.50 -2.31 -28.20
N ASP A 53 38.98 -1.63 -29.25
CA ASP A 53 38.61 -1.91 -30.64
C ASP A 53 39.13 -3.29 -31.10
N GLN A 54 40.33 -3.69 -30.64
CA GLN A 54 40.89 -5.00 -30.93
C GLN A 54 40.12 -6.14 -30.23
N ALA A 55 39.69 -5.94 -28.98
CA ALA A 55 38.86 -6.90 -28.24
C ALA A 55 37.46 -7.05 -28.86
N LEU A 56 36.84 -5.97 -29.33
CA LEU A 56 35.55 -5.99 -30.01
C LEU A 56 35.63 -6.70 -31.38
N ARG A 57 36.71 -6.49 -32.13
CA ARG A 57 36.97 -7.21 -33.40
C ARG A 57 37.26 -8.70 -33.19
N GLN A 58 37.78 -9.08 -32.03
CA GLN A 58 38.03 -10.49 -31.69
C GLN A 58 36.75 -11.19 -31.21
N TRP A 59 35.89 -10.47 -30.48
CA TRP A 59 34.55 -10.94 -30.12
C TRP A 59 33.65 -11.11 -31.35
N ALA A 60 33.65 -10.14 -32.27
CA ALA A 60 32.88 -10.21 -33.53
C ALA A 60 33.30 -11.38 -34.43
N ARG A 61 34.60 -11.75 -34.43
CA ARG A 61 35.10 -12.93 -35.15
C ARG A 61 34.60 -14.24 -34.55
N ASN A 62 34.51 -14.33 -33.22
CA ASN A 62 34.06 -15.54 -32.51
C ASN A 62 32.54 -15.76 -32.56
N VAL A 63 31.75 -14.71 -32.81
CA VAL A 63 30.29 -14.84 -33.00
C VAL A 63 29.95 -15.33 -34.42
N SER A 64 30.83 -15.14 -35.40
CA SER A 64 30.59 -15.55 -36.79
C SER A 64 30.77 -17.05 -37.09
N THR A 65 31.33 -17.83 -36.16
CA THR A 65 31.71 -19.24 -36.40
C THR A 65 30.73 -20.28 -35.84
N ASN A 66 29.67 -19.87 -35.15
CA ASN A 66 28.67 -20.79 -34.60
C ASN A 66 27.25 -20.31 -34.86
N LEU A 67 26.70 -20.62 -36.05
CA LEU A 67 25.26 -20.83 -36.29
C LEU A 67 25.07 -21.36 -37.72
N LYS A 68 24.84 -22.67 -37.85
CA LYS A 68 24.28 -23.29 -39.06
C LYS A 68 22.77 -23.34 -38.90
N LEU A 69 22.02 -22.53 -39.64
CA LEU A 69 20.63 -22.80 -40.01
C LEU A 69 20.32 -22.21 -41.40
N SER A 70 19.50 -22.94 -42.14
CA SER A 70 19.20 -22.88 -43.57
C SER A 70 18.34 -21.68 -44.01
N GLN A 71 18.60 -21.20 -45.22
CA GLN A 71 17.92 -20.17 -46.04
C GLN A 71 16.61 -20.65 -46.73
N PRO A 72 15.85 -19.84 -47.55
CA PRO A 72 15.97 -18.40 -47.88
C PRO A 72 14.64 -17.56 -47.99
N VAL A 73 14.79 -16.27 -48.40
CA VAL A 73 13.86 -15.35 -49.13
C VAL A 73 13.10 -14.34 -48.22
N LEU A 74 13.09 -12.98 -48.35
CA LEU A 74 13.29 -12.00 -49.44
C LEU A 74 13.72 -10.60 -48.90
N ASN A 75 14.28 -9.79 -49.80
CA ASN A 75 14.89 -8.43 -49.71
C ASN A 75 14.05 -7.27 -49.12
N VAL A 76 14.71 -6.20 -48.61
CA VAL A 76 14.85 -4.83 -49.20
C VAL A 76 15.67 -3.89 -48.26
N LEU A 77 16.68 -3.21 -48.85
CA LEU A 77 17.58 -2.14 -48.36
C LEU A 77 16.93 -0.72 -48.40
N PRO A 78 17.57 0.44 -48.07
CA PRO A 78 18.90 0.71 -47.47
C PRO A 78 18.97 1.82 -46.38
N TRP A 79 20.16 1.93 -45.78
CA TRP A 79 20.74 3.07 -45.06
C TRP A 79 21.49 4.04 -46.03
N PRO A 80 21.75 5.30 -45.62
CA PRO A 80 23.10 5.90 -45.77
C PRO A 80 23.53 6.64 -44.48
N ALA A 81 24.76 6.49 -43.94
CA ALA A 81 26.09 6.96 -44.37
C ALA A 81 26.29 8.50 -44.26
N LEU A 82 27.19 8.93 -43.37
CA LEU A 82 28.17 10.01 -43.60
C LEU A 82 29.20 10.12 -42.45
N LEU A 83 30.47 10.01 -42.83
CA LEU A 83 31.70 10.25 -42.08
C LEU A 83 32.21 11.66 -42.38
N GLY A 84 32.83 12.30 -41.37
CA GLY A 84 34.02 13.16 -41.53
C GLY A 84 33.79 14.66 -41.71
N GLU A 85 34.34 15.46 -40.78
CA GLU A 85 35.36 16.47 -41.09
C GLU A 85 35.98 17.05 -39.80
N GLN A 86 37.31 17.19 -39.82
CA GLN A 86 38.12 17.92 -38.86
C GLN A 86 38.00 19.43 -39.14
N LEU A 87 37.97 20.28 -38.10
CA LEU A 87 38.48 21.65 -38.23
C LEU A 87 38.95 22.22 -36.89
N THR A 88 40.22 22.59 -36.92
CA THR A 88 41.00 23.37 -35.96
C THR A 88 40.54 24.84 -35.94
N LEU A 89 40.90 25.54 -34.86
CA LEU A 89 41.26 26.96 -34.74
C LEU A 89 40.37 27.92 -33.91
N ALA A 90 41.11 28.60 -33.02
CA ALA A 90 41.08 30.01 -32.69
C ALA A 90 40.01 30.56 -31.73
N ILE A 91 40.52 30.77 -30.50
CA ILE A 91 40.19 31.87 -29.60
C ILE A 91 40.26 33.19 -30.38
N ASP A 92 39.21 34.01 -30.27
CA ASP A 92 39.33 35.45 -30.42
C ASP A 92 38.45 36.17 -29.39
N VAL A 93 39.07 37.13 -28.70
CA VAL A 93 38.51 37.95 -27.63
C VAL A 93 38.59 39.40 -28.10
N PRO A 94 37.47 40.13 -28.16
CA PRO A 94 37.54 41.58 -28.27
C PRO A 94 36.96 42.27 -27.04
N GLY A 95 37.76 43.19 -26.49
CA GLY A 95 37.21 44.48 -26.07
C GLY A 95 37.26 44.80 -24.57
N LEU A 96 38.46 45.00 -24.05
CA LEU A 96 38.73 45.80 -22.85
C LEU A 96 39.40 47.10 -23.34
N LYS A 97 38.65 48.22 -23.36
CA LYS A 97 39.20 49.58 -23.44
C LYS A 97 38.33 50.52 -22.61
N ASP A 98 39.03 51.35 -21.84
CA ASP A 98 38.60 52.45 -20.97
C ASP A 98 38.30 52.08 -19.50
N LEU A 99 39.34 51.98 -18.65
CA LEU A 99 40.10 53.07 -17.98
C LEU A 99 39.27 53.69 -16.82
N ALA A 100 39.41 53.18 -15.60
CA ALA A 100 40.38 53.71 -14.64
C ALA A 100 40.38 55.25 -14.54
N THR A 101 39.36 55.82 -13.88
CA THR A 101 39.48 57.15 -13.28
C THR A 101 38.77 57.18 -11.93
N THR A 102 39.52 57.53 -10.87
CA THR A 102 39.06 57.98 -9.54
C THR A 102 39.05 56.95 -8.39
N ILE A 103 40.26 56.72 -7.91
CA ILE A 103 40.71 56.68 -6.51
C ILE A 103 39.96 57.67 -5.58
N VAL A 104 39.58 57.18 -4.39
CA VAL A 104 39.46 57.86 -3.06
C VAL A 104 38.69 59.20 -2.98
N LYS A 105 37.48 59.13 -2.41
CA LYS A 105 36.70 60.16 -1.65
C LYS A 105 35.34 59.51 -1.35
N VAL A 106 34.83 59.28 -0.14
CA VAL A 106 34.88 60.02 1.13
C VAL A 106 34.55 59.04 2.27
N LEU A 107 35.46 58.90 3.24
CA LEU A 107 35.07 58.71 4.64
C LEU A 107 34.94 60.11 5.26
N GLY A 108 33.86 60.31 6.02
CA GLY A 108 33.74 61.40 6.98
C GLY A 108 32.75 62.51 6.59
N SER A 109 31.59 62.54 7.24
CA SER A 109 31.34 63.49 8.33
C SER A 109 29.91 63.41 8.84
N SER A 110 29.81 63.74 10.12
CA SER A 110 28.72 63.51 11.05
C SER A 110 27.83 64.74 11.24
N PHE A 111 26.74 64.54 11.98
CA PHE A 111 25.99 65.50 12.84
C PHE A 111 24.73 66.25 12.33
N GLY A 112 23.66 66.07 13.13
CA GLY A 112 22.61 67.06 13.45
C GLY A 112 21.39 67.04 12.53
N SER A 113 20.13 67.08 12.97
CA SER A 113 19.56 67.40 14.27
C SER A 113 18.02 67.18 14.23
N SER A 114 17.47 66.72 15.35
CA SER A 114 16.21 67.13 16.01
C SER A 114 14.93 67.42 15.20
N PHE A 115 13.84 66.71 15.51
CA PHE A 115 12.55 67.32 15.88
C PHE A 115 11.69 66.39 16.74
N HIS A 116 11.26 66.91 17.90
CA HIS A 116 10.28 66.34 18.83
C HIS A 116 8.87 66.39 18.22
N THR A 117 7.94 65.49 18.63
CA THR A 117 6.77 65.81 19.49
C THR A 117 5.86 64.59 19.73
N LEU A 118 5.62 64.34 21.02
CA LEU A 118 4.52 63.66 21.76
C LEU A 118 3.39 62.98 20.96
N SER A 119 2.92 61.78 21.34
CA SER A 119 2.12 61.64 22.57
C SER A 119 1.91 60.17 22.98
N ALA A 120 1.82 59.99 24.29
CA ALA A 120 1.68 58.74 25.01
C ALA A 120 0.28 58.12 24.89
N LEU A 121 0.22 56.78 24.82
CA LEU A 121 -0.89 56.03 25.41
C LEU A 121 -0.34 54.82 26.18
N LYS A 122 -0.39 54.92 27.51
CA LYS A 122 -0.19 53.83 28.46
C LYS A 122 -1.22 52.74 28.19
N ILE A 123 -0.78 51.52 27.90
CA ILE A 123 -1.63 50.32 28.06
C ILE A 123 -1.08 49.52 29.25
N GLY A 124 -1.78 49.66 30.37
CA GLY A 124 -1.62 48.82 31.54
C GLY A 124 -2.14 47.40 31.29
N PHE A 125 -1.39 46.42 31.75
CA PHE A 125 -1.75 45.00 31.74
C PHE A 125 -2.88 44.71 32.73
N PHE A 126 -3.89 43.92 32.32
CA PHE A 126 -4.74 43.16 33.25
C PHE A 126 -5.06 41.75 32.73
N HIS A 127 -4.96 40.79 33.65
CA HIS A 127 -5.30 39.36 33.55
C HIS A 127 -6.83 39.11 33.48
N GLY A 128 -7.24 37.99 32.88
CA GLY A 128 -8.52 37.34 33.26
C GLY A 128 -9.21 36.49 32.19
N ALA A 129 -9.14 35.17 32.33
CA ALA A 129 -9.73 34.14 31.47
C ALA A 129 -11.28 34.01 31.51
N ARG A 130 -12.03 35.06 31.92
CA ARG A 130 -13.50 35.03 31.99
C ARG A 130 -14.22 35.78 30.84
N LYS A 131 -13.50 36.54 30.01
CA LYS A 131 -14.09 37.32 28.88
C LYS A 131 -14.35 36.50 27.60
N VAL A 132 -13.70 35.35 27.42
CA VAL A 132 -13.82 34.53 26.19
C VAL A 132 -15.20 33.89 26.03
N ILE A 133 -15.91 33.61 27.14
CA ILE A 133 -17.24 33.01 27.10
C ILE A 133 -18.32 34.03 26.66
N TYR A 134 -18.12 35.32 26.97
CA TYR A 134 -19.07 36.37 26.60
C TYR A 134 -18.89 36.86 25.16
N ALA A 135 -17.65 36.95 24.66
CA ALA A 135 -17.37 37.30 23.27
C ALA A 135 -17.97 36.30 22.27
N LYS A 136 -17.96 35.01 22.60
CA LYS A 136 -18.56 33.95 21.76
C LYS A 136 -20.08 34.10 21.62
N LYS A 137 -20.76 34.46 22.71
CA LYS A 137 -22.23 34.60 22.73
C LYS A 137 -22.70 35.89 22.05
N SER A 138 -21.91 36.97 22.14
CA SER A 138 -22.14 38.20 21.36
C SER A 138 -21.96 37.98 19.85
N PHE A 139 -21.02 37.12 19.44
CA PHE A 139 -20.83 36.75 18.04
C PHE A 139 -21.98 35.90 17.47
N GLU A 140 -22.56 34.99 18.26
CA GLU A 140 -23.73 34.21 17.84
C GLU A 140 -24.98 35.09 17.65
N ILE A 141 -25.16 36.12 18.50
CA ILE A 141 -26.26 37.10 18.36
C ILE A 141 -26.04 37.99 17.12
N ALA A 142 -24.83 38.52 16.91
CA ALA A 142 -24.53 39.35 15.73
C ALA A 142 -24.75 38.57 14.41
N ARG A 143 -24.41 37.28 14.40
CA ARG A 143 -24.63 36.39 13.25
C ARG A 143 -26.11 36.06 12.99
N GLN A 144 -26.94 36.02 14.04
CA GLN A 144 -28.37 35.72 13.90
C GLN A 144 -29.19 36.90 13.32
N TYR A 145 -28.65 38.13 13.37
CA TYR A 145 -29.38 39.36 13.00
C TYR A 145 -28.66 40.25 11.96
N GLU A 146 -27.68 39.72 11.23
CA GLU A 146 -26.94 40.44 10.16
C GLU A 146 -26.37 41.81 10.60
N ILE A 147 -25.90 41.91 11.84
CA ILE A 147 -25.34 43.16 12.37
C ILE A 147 -23.92 43.35 11.81
N GLN A 148 -23.69 44.45 11.08
CA GLN A 148 -22.42 44.71 10.39
C GLN A 148 -21.27 45.14 11.30
N ASP A 149 -21.54 45.89 12.40
CA ASP A 149 -20.46 46.38 13.27
C ASP A 149 -20.88 46.59 14.74
N VAL A 150 -19.95 46.34 15.68
CA VAL A 150 -20.21 46.42 17.12
C VAL A 150 -19.02 47.01 17.89
N ILE A 151 -19.26 48.07 18.68
CA ILE A 151 -18.25 48.70 19.54
C ILE A 151 -18.50 48.34 21.01
N VAL A 152 -17.48 47.79 21.69
CA VAL A 152 -17.55 47.49 23.12
C VAL A 152 -16.83 48.57 23.93
N SER A 153 -17.59 49.36 24.68
CA SER A 153 -17.07 50.29 25.70
C SER A 153 -17.33 49.72 27.10
N SER A 154 -16.65 50.25 28.13
CA SER A 154 -16.35 49.65 29.43
C SER A 154 -17.44 48.80 30.13
N ASN A 155 -18.73 49.03 29.87
CA ASN A 155 -19.87 48.18 30.30
C ASN A 155 -21.05 48.14 29.29
N LYS A 156 -20.84 48.56 28.04
CA LYS A 156 -21.88 48.68 27.00
C LYS A 156 -21.44 48.07 25.67
N LEU A 157 -22.38 47.44 24.99
CA LEU A 157 -22.25 47.00 23.61
C LEU A 157 -23.07 47.96 22.72
N HIS A 158 -22.41 48.70 21.84
CA HIS A 158 -23.05 49.60 20.87
C HIS A 158 -23.22 48.88 19.54
N ILE A 159 -24.45 48.81 19.02
CA ILE A 159 -24.77 48.25 17.70
C ILE A 159 -24.81 49.40 16.70
N LEU A 160 -24.10 49.27 15.58
CA LEU A 160 -24.03 50.30 14.54
C LEU A 160 -24.85 49.94 13.30
N ASP A 161 -25.39 50.94 12.61
CA ASP A 161 -25.91 50.80 11.24
C ASP A 161 -24.80 50.95 10.18
N SER A 162 -25.16 50.83 8.90
CA SER A 162 -24.24 50.96 7.76
C SER A 162 -23.58 52.35 7.63
N ASN A 163 -24.01 53.33 8.43
CA ASN A 163 -23.47 54.69 8.48
C ASN A 163 -22.70 54.97 9.79
N ASN A 164 -22.40 53.94 10.58
CA ASN A 164 -21.76 54.03 11.90
C ASN A 164 -22.56 54.79 12.97
N ASN A 165 -23.89 54.88 12.85
CA ASN A 165 -24.74 55.44 13.91
C ASN A 165 -25.09 54.36 14.94
N ILE A 166 -25.09 54.72 16.23
CA ILE A 166 -25.51 53.80 17.30
C ILE A 166 -27.02 53.63 17.23
N ILE A 167 -27.46 52.44 16.81
CA ILE A 167 -28.87 52.06 16.73
C ILE A 167 -29.34 51.28 17.97
N GLY A 168 -28.44 50.90 18.88
CA GLY A 168 -28.82 50.30 20.16
C GLY A 168 -27.67 50.07 21.15
N ASP A 169 -28.00 50.10 22.45
CA ASP A 169 -27.09 49.83 23.57
C ASP A 169 -27.53 48.56 24.32
N ALA A 170 -26.62 47.62 24.60
CA ALA A 170 -26.84 46.52 25.54
C ALA A 170 -25.91 46.63 26.76
N PHE A 171 -26.47 46.50 27.97
CA PHE A 171 -25.75 46.66 29.24
C PHE A 171 -25.41 45.31 29.89
N PHE A 172 -24.19 45.18 30.41
CA PHE A 172 -23.76 44.01 31.18
C PHE A 172 -24.04 44.18 32.68
N GLY A 173 -25.32 44.01 33.08
CA GLY A 173 -25.75 44.02 34.47
C GLY A 173 -26.02 42.62 35.02
N GLY A 174 -25.29 42.20 36.06
CA GLY A 174 -25.42 40.89 36.69
C GLY A 174 -26.74 40.71 37.45
N LYS A 175 -27.62 39.85 36.94
CA LYS A 175 -28.56 38.99 37.71
C LYS A 175 -29.12 37.92 36.75
N ARG A 176 -29.24 36.68 37.24
CA ARG A 176 -29.75 35.50 36.50
C ARG A 176 -31.04 35.84 35.74
N ILE A 177 -31.01 35.78 34.41
CA ILE A 177 -32.21 35.83 33.57
C ILE A 177 -32.66 34.39 33.31
N ARG A 178 -33.83 34.03 33.85
CA ARG A 178 -34.61 32.86 33.43
C ARG A 178 -35.27 33.20 32.09
N GLU A 179 -35.22 32.26 31.14
CA GLU A 179 -35.93 32.35 29.87
C GLU A 179 -37.44 32.46 30.10
N LYS A 180 -38.01 33.64 29.82
CA LYS A 180 -39.40 33.81 29.38
C LYS A 180 -39.53 35.03 28.47
N ASN A 181 -40.07 34.76 27.28
CA ASN A 181 -40.81 35.63 26.35
C ASN A 181 -40.24 37.02 26.03
N PHE A 182 -39.68 37.16 24.82
CA PHE A 182 -39.75 38.41 24.07
C PHE A 182 -40.76 38.23 22.93
N ASN A 183 -41.91 38.88 23.05
CA ASN A 183 -42.80 39.20 21.95
C ASN A 183 -42.41 40.58 21.43
N LEU A 184 -42.07 40.71 20.16
CA LEU A 184 -42.08 42.01 19.47
C LEU A 184 -42.81 41.88 18.13
N ILE A 185 -43.63 42.89 17.88
CA ILE A 185 -44.70 43.05 16.90
C ILE A 185 -44.09 43.40 15.52
N PRO A 186 -44.62 42.87 14.39
CA PRO A 186 -44.12 43.22 13.05
C PRO A 186 -44.70 44.58 12.57
N PRO A 187 -43.92 45.43 11.87
CA PRO A 187 -44.46 46.56 11.13
C PRO A 187 -44.94 46.14 9.73
N PRO A 188 -45.79 46.95 9.07
CA PRO A 188 -46.85 46.47 8.19
C PRO A 188 -46.41 46.26 6.74
N VAL A 189 -47.06 45.27 6.11
CA VAL A 189 -47.02 44.98 4.67
C VAL A 189 -47.82 46.03 3.91
N LEU A 190 -47.16 46.82 3.08
CA LEU A 190 -47.80 47.67 2.06
C LEU A 190 -48.01 46.85 0.79
N LEU A 191 -49.26 46.42 0.59
CA LEU A 191 -49.78 45.85 -0.64
C LEU A 191 -50.02 46.97 -1.66
N THR A 192 -49.32 46.94 -2.80
CA THR A 192 -49.79 47.62 -4.02
C THR A 192 -50.22 46.59 -5.04
N ARG A 193 -51.53 46.45 -5.19
CA ARG A 193 -52.18 45.61 -6.21
C ARG A 193 -52.44 46.45 -7.45
N THR A 194 -52.14 45.83 -8.57
CA THR A 194 -52.32 46.25 -9.96
C THR A 194 -53.75 46.67 -10.30
N THR A 195 -53.87 47.65 -11.21
CA THR A 195 -55.04 47.77 -12.09
C THR A 195 -54.57 47.83 -13.54
N SER A 196 -55.22 46.98 -14.34
CA SER A 196 -55.05 46.77 -15.77
C SER A 196 -56.08 47.56 -16.55
N THR A 197 -55.66 48.26 -17.61
CA THR A 197 -56.40 48.49 -18.87
C THR A 197 -55.31 48.81 -19.92
N GLY A 198 -55.28 48.36 -21.16
CA GLY A 198 -56.21 47.64 -22.01
C GLY A 198 -56.06 48.20 -23.43
N LYS A 199 -55.52 47.40 -24.37
CA LYS A 199 -55.49 47.60 -25.85
C LYS A 199 -54.45 48.65 -26.35
N HIS A 200 -53.83 48.59 -27.53
CA HIS A 200 -54.15 47.98 -28.83
C HIS A 200 -52.87 47.87 -29.72
N VAL A 201 -52.92 46.99 -30.73
CA VAL A 201 -52.17 46.96 -32.04
C VAL A 201 -50.93 46.06 -32.19
N LYS A 202 -50.89 45.46 -33.39
CA LYS A 202 -50.19 44.31 -33.99
C LYS A 202 -48.64 44.37 -34.07
N PRO A 203 -47.97 43.22 -34.29
CA PRO A 203 -46.53 43.14 -34.49
C PRO A 203 -46.15 43.26 -35.97
N GLN A 204 -45.18 44.10 -36.30
CA GLN A 204 -44.43 44.00 -37.56
C GLN A 204 -42.94 44.33 -37.35
N ARG A 205 -42.12 43.38 -37.80
CA ARG A 205 -40.69 43.40 -38.11
C ARG A 205 -39.98 44.76 -38.07
N LEU A 206 -38.79 44.77 -37.45
CA LEU A 206 -37.56 45.08 -38.19
C LEU A 206 -36.35 44.49 -37.45
N MET A 207 -35.63 43.58 -38.13
CA MET A 207 -34.24 43.28 -37.79
C MET A 207 -33.42 44.57 -37.97
N ARG A 208 -32.66 44.95 -36.94
CA ARG A 208 -31.46 45.78 -37.10
C ARG A 208 -30.30 45.05 -36.44
N THR A 209 -29.41 44.58 -37.30
CA THR A 209 -28.04 44.17 -36.99
C THR A 209 -27.35 45.29 -36.22
N ARG A 210 -26.93 45.01 -34.98
CA ARG A 210 -25.96 45.83 -34.26
C ARG A 210 -24.57 45.27 -34.56
N SER A 211 -23.92 45.86 -35.55
CA SER A 211 -22.47 45.82 -35.70
C SER A 211 -21.83 46.68 -34.61
N GLU A 212 -20.97 46.04 -33.83
CA GLU A 212 -19.72 46.56 -33.24
C GLU A 212 -19.69 48.04 -32.80
N CYS A 213 -19.99 48.28 -31.52
CA CYS A 213 -19.30 49.29 -30.73
C CYS A 213 -18.38 48.56 -29.75
N ILE A 214 -17.07 48.56 -30.03
CA ILE A 214 -16.05 48.17 -29.07
C ILE A 214 -15.92 49.33 -28.08
N ASP A 215 -16.65 49.24 -26.97
CA ASP A 215 -16.44 50.10 -25.81
C ASP A 215 -15.07 49.77 -25.20
N LYS A 216 -14.24 50.81 -25.03
CA LYS A 216 -13.02 50.77 -24.21
C LYS A 216 -13.45 50.55 -22.75
N LYS A 217 -13.70 49.29 -22.36
CA LYS A 217 -13.90 48.90 -20.96
C LYS A 217 -12.64 49.30 -20.18
N THR A 218 -12.75 50.34 -19.36
CA THR A 218 -11.82 50.61 -18.27
C THR A 218 -11.68 49.35 -17.43
N MET A 219 -10.50 48.71 -17.47
CA MET A 219 -10.21 47.52 -16.66
C MET A 219 -10.42 47.87 -15.18
N THR A 220 -11.46 47.33 -14.57
CA THR A 220 -11.69 47.41 -13.13
C THR A 220 -10.57 46.68 -12.41
N GLN A 221 -9.70 47.46 -11.75
CA GLN A 221 -8.56 46.94 -11.01
C GLN A 221 -9.06 46.25 -9.73
N VAL A 222 -8.87 44.93 -9.66
CA VAL A 222 -9.21 44.14 -8.47
C VAL A 222 -8.11 44.35 -7.43
N ARG A 223 -8.47 44.83 -6.24
CA ARG A 223 -7.53 45.06 -5.13
C ARG A 223 -7.18 43.76 -4.39
N GLY A 224 -6.48 42.83 -5.04
CA GLY A 224 -5.84 41.70 -4.36
C GLY A 224 -4.61 42.14 -3.55
N THR A 225 -4.11 41.29 -2.66
CA THR A 225 -2.71 41.34 -2.18
C THR A 225 -2.05 40.01 -2.49
N ALA A 226 -0.83 40.06 -3.01
CA ALA A 226 -0.01 38.87 -3.24
C ALA A 226 1.26 38.98 -2.42
N ARG A 227 1.74 37.86 -1.89
CA ARG A 227 3.04 37.74 -1.24
C ARG A 227 3.83 36.62 -1.86
N ALA A 228 5.13 36.83 -2.05
CA ALA A 228 6.03 35.84 -2.60
C ALA A 228 7.10 35.48 -1.56
N VAL A 229 7.29 34.18 -1.33
CA VAL A 229 8.33 33.64 -0.47
C VAL A 229 9.28 32.82 -1.33
N ARG A 230 10.57 33.15 -1.28
CA ARG A 230 11.59 32.41 -2.02
C ARG A 230 11.78 31.04 -1.38
N LEU A 231 11.64 29.98 -2.17
CA LEU A 231 11.91 28.60 -1.75
C LEU A 231 13.33 28.18 -2.16
N ALA A 232 13.74 28.53 -3.38
CA ALA A 232 15.05 28.23 -3.95
C ALA A 232 15.51 29.32 -4.92
N ALA A 233 16.64 29.09 -5.62
CA ALA A 233 17.19 30.05 -6.56
C ALA A 233 16.18 30.48 -7.64
N ASN A 234 15.39 29.52 -8.12
CA ASN A 234 14.43 29.64 -9.23
C ASN A 234 13.01 29.17 -8.85
N ARG A 235 12.66 29.13 -7.55
CA ARG A 235 11.34 28.68 -7.09
C ARG A 235 10.80 29.58 -5.99
N TRP A 236 9.53 29.89 -6.12
CA TRP A 236 8.80 30.83 -5.29
C TRP A 236 7.48 30.20 -4.86
N THR A 237 7.07 30.44 -3.62
CA THR A 237 5.70 30.21 -3.18
C THR A 237 4.95 31.53 -3.20
N ILE A 238 3.81 31.56 -3.87
CA ILE A 238 2.97 32.76 -3.99
C ILE A 238 1.69 32.54 -3.20
N GLY A 239 1.44 33.42 -2.23
CA GLY A 239 0.18 33.54 -1.52
C GLY A 239 -0.63 34.68 -2.10
N VAL A 240 -1.85 34.42 -2.53
CA VAL A 240 -2.76 35.43 -3.08
C VAL A 240 -3.97 35.53 -2.17
N GLN A 241 -4.10 36.68 -1.50
CA GLN A 241 -5.30 37.06 -0.78
C GLN A 241 -6.16 37.90 -1.70
N LEU A 242 -7.35 37.40 -1.99
CA LEU A 242 -8.32 38.12 -2.78
C LEU A 242 -9.32 38.73 -1.82
N PRO A 243 -9.60 40.05 -1.90
CA PRO A 243 -10.70 40.62 -1.16
C PRO A 243 -11.94 39.83 -1.55
N CYS A 244 -12.81 39.55 -0.58
CA CYS A 244 -14.14 39.02 -0.81
C CYS A 244 -14.74 39.73 -2.02
N TYR A 245 -14.72 39.07 -3.18
CA TYR A 245 -15.26 39.67 -4.37
C TYR A 245 -16.77 39.81 -4.12
N SER A 246 -17.32 40.99 -4.40
CA SER A 246 -18.78 41.18 -4.41
C SER A 246 -19.44 40.05 -5.21
N ALA A 247 -20.57 39.56 -4.70
CA ALA A 247 -21.24 38.31 -5.06
C ALA A 247 -21.76 38.21 -6.52
N GLU A 248 -21.32 39.07 -7.45
CA GLU A 248 -22.07 39.34 -8.68
C GLU A 248 -21.85 38.34 -9.83
N VAL A 249 -20.92 37.38 -9.74
CA VAL A 249 -20.74 36.37 -10.80
C VAL A 249 -20.69 34.98 -10.20
N GLU A 250 -21.87 34.36 -10.07
CA GLU A 250 -22.00 32.94 -9.77
C GLU A 250 -21.34 32.11 -10.89
N SER A 251 -20.57 31.09 -10.51
CA SER A 251 -19.94 30.20 -11.48
C SER A 251 -21.03 29.37 -12.17
N ARG A 252 -20.99 29.28 -13.50
CA ARG A 252 -21.95 28.46 -14.24
C ARG A 252 -21.56 26.98 -14.08
N ILE A 253 -22.40 26.15 -13.46
CA ILE A 253 -22.08 24.74 -13.17
C ILE A 253 -23.05 23.79 -13.87
N ALA A 254 -22.49 22.79 -14.56
CA ALA A 254 -23.23 21.71 -15.22
C ALA A 254 -22.77 20.34 -14.70
N PHE A 255 -23.69 19.49 -14.24
CA PHE A 255 -23.41 18.12 -13.82
C PHE A 255 -23.69 17.12 -14.95
N HIS A 256 -22.76 16.19 -15.16
CA HIS A 256 -22.89 15.10 -16.09
C HIS A 256 -22.79 13.77 -15.34
N PHE A 257 -23.93 13.13 -15.11
CA PHE A 257 -24.00 11.88 -14.34
C PHE A 257 -23.81 10.68 -15.26
N ALA A 258 -22.87 9.80 -14.92
CA ALA A 258 -22.73 8.47 -15.50
C ALA A 258 -23.09 7.44 -14.42
N LEU A 259 -24.30 6.87 -14.52
CA LEU A 259 -24.87 5.97 -13.53
C LEU A 259 -24.85 4.51 -14.01
N ASP A 260 -24.20 3.66 -13.23
CA ASP A 260 -24.24 2.20 -13.43
C ASP A 260 -25.63 1.63 -13.10
N ASN A 261 -26.23 0.98 -14.09
CA ASN A 261 -27.50 0.27 -13.99
C ASN A 261 -27.33 -1.20 -14.37
N SER A 262 -26.17 -1.78 -14.07
CA SER A 262 -25.94 -3.21 -14.17
C SER A 262 -26.75 -4.00 -13.13
N GLY A 263 -26.90 -5.31 -13.36
CA GLY A 263 -27.63 -6.20 -12.47
C GLY A 263 -27.03 -6.32 -11.07
N SER A 264 -25.72 -6.08 -10.92
CA SER A 264 -25.05 -6.06 -9.62
C SER A 264 -25.41 -4.84 -8.78
N MET A 265 -25.80 -3.73 -9.41
CA MET A 265 -26.31 -2.55 -8.72
C MET A 265 -27.72 -2.75 -8.17
N GLY A 266 -28.56 -3.58 -8.79
CA GLY A 266 -29.90 -3.89 -8.30
C GLY A 266 -30.72 -2.61 -7.99
N ARG A 267 -31.34 -2.53 -6.81
CA ARG A 267 -32.09 -1.34 -6.39
C ARG A 267 -31.21 -0.12 -6.07
N HIS A 268 -29.88 -0.27 -6.04
CA HIS A 268 -28.97 0.83 -5.71
C HIS A 268 -28.99 1.91 -6.79
N SER A 269 -29.12 1.57 -8.07
CA SER A 269 -29.18 2.54 -9.16
C SER A 269 -30.32 3.55 -8.99
N GLU A 270 -31.52 3.08 -8.60
CA GLU A 270 -32.68 3.95 -8.37
C GLU A 270 -32.48 4.87 -7.15
N SER A 271 -31.98 4.32 -6.04
CA SER A 271 -31.67 5.11 -4.84
C SER A 271 -30.60 6.17 -5.10
N CYS A 272 -29.58 5.83 -5.90
CA CYS A 272 -28.50 6.73 -6.28
C CYS A 272 -28.99 7.84 -7.24
N LYS A 273 -29.80 7.50 -8.25
CA LYS A 273 -30.47 8.48 -9.13
C LYS A 273 -31.26 9.51 -8.31
N ASN A 274 -32.03 9.06 -7.33
CA ASN A 274 -32.81 9.94 -6.46
C ASN A 274 -31.95 10.81 -5.57
N SER A 275 -30.74 10.35 -5.22
CA SER A 275 -29.77 11.10 -4.43
C SER A 275 -29.05 12.17 -5.28
N PHE A 276 -28.77 11.90 -6.56
CA PHE A 276 -28.24 12.90 -7.51
C PHE A 276 -29.19 14.08 -7.73
N ALA A 277 -30.49 13.90 -7.53
CA ALA A 277 -31.46 14.98 -7.66
C ALA A 277 -31.12 16.20 -6.79
N GLY A 278 -30.50 16.01 -5.61
CA GLY A 278 -30.07 17.12 -4.74
C GLY A 278 -28.89 17.94 -5.28
N LEU A 279 -28.06 17.36 -6.16
CA LEU A 279 -26.98 18.10 -6.81
C LEU A 279 -27.50 19.08 -7.88
N LEU A 280 -28.68 18.83 -8.44
CA LEU A 280 -29.33 19.76 -9.38
C LEU A 280 -29.75 21.08 -8.71
N ASP A 281 -29.85 21.15 -7.39
CA ASP A 281 -30.10 22.40 -6.66
C ASP A 281 -28.88 23.36 -6.70
N ILE A 282 -27.70 22.84 -7.08
CA ILE A 282 -26.46 23.62 -7.22
C ILE A 282 -26.19 23.96 -8.69
N ALA A 283 -26.81 23.23 -9.61
CA ALA A 283 -26.61 23.43 -11.04
C ALA A 283 -27.23 24.74 -11.51
N THR A 284 -26.47 25.52 -12.27
CA THR A 284 -26.98 26.72 -12.95
C THR A 284 -27.24 26.46 -14.44
N GLU A 285 -26.65 25.40 -14.98
CA GLU A 285 -26.73 25.01 -16.39
C GLU A 285 -27.45 23.67 -16.58
N ASP A 286 -27.71 23.34 -17.85
CA ASP A 286 -28.30 22.06 -18.23
C ASP A 286 -27.41 20.88 -17.86
N CYS A 287 -27.94 19.97 -17.02
CA CYS A 287 -27.27 18.75 -16.60
C CYS A 287 -27.68 17.56 -17.47
N SER A 288 -26.87 16.50 -17.49
CA SER A 288 -27.19 15.26 -18.21
C SER A 288 -27.14 14.03 -17.32
N LEU A 289 -28.04 13.06 -17.55
CA LEU A 289 -27.98 11.72 -16.96
C LEU A 289 -27.78 10.68 -18.06
N THR A 290 -26.59 10.08 -18.08
CA THR A 290 -26.26 8.90 -18.85
C THR A 290 -26.31 7.69 -17.94
N ILE A 291 -27.02 6.65 -18.40
CA ILE A 291 -27.13 5.38 -17.71
C ILE A 291 -26.45 4.33 -18.54
N PHE A 292 -25.68 3.45 -17.91
CA PHE A 292 -25.02 2.38 -18.63
C PHE A 292 -25.24 1.02 -17.98
N ASP A 293 -25.44 0.05 -18.86
CA ASP A 293 -25.40 -1.37 -18.56
C ASP A 293 -24.43 -2.04 -19.56
N SER A 294 -24.86 -3.03 -20.33
CA SER A 294 -24.21 -3.44 -21.58
C SER A 294 -24.05 -2.31 -22.60
N VAL A 295 -25.02 -1.37 -22.65
CA VAL A 295 -25.06 -0.22 -23.55
C VAL A 295 -25.24 1.06 -22.72
N ALA A 296 -24.73 2.19 -23.21
CA ALA A 296 -24.96 3.50 -22.59
C ALA A 296 -26.12 4.24 -23.27
N THR A 297 -27.03 4.79 -22.48
CA THR A 297 -28.18 5.57 -22.93
C THR A 297 -28.27 6.87 -22.13
N THR A 298 -28.27 8.01 -22.82
CA THR A 298 -28.56 9.31 -22.21
C THR A 298 -30.06 9.47 -22.03
N LEU A 299 -30.56 9.37 -20.79
CA LEU A 299 -31.99 9.54 -20.52
C LEU A 299 -32.45 10.99 -20.65
N SER A 300 -31.58 11.93 -20.30
CA SER A 300 -31.84 13.36 -20.50
C SER A 300 -30.51 14.12 -20.61
N ALA A 301 -30.48 15.11 -21.49
CA ALA A 301 -29.35 16.02 -21.69
C ALA A 301 -29.66 17.46 -21.22
N SER A 302 -30.82 17.69 -20.60
CA SER A 302 -31.28 19.02 -20.18
C SER A 302 -32.05 18.97 -18.86
N LEU A 303 -31.40 18.44 -17.83
CA LEU A 303 -31.94 18.36 -16.47
C LEU A 303 -31.63 19.65 -15.71
N ARG A 304 -32.69 20.33 -15.23
CA ARG A 304 -32.58 21.55 -14.40
C ARG A 304 -33.22 21.45 -13.04
N ARG A 305 -34.04 20.42 -12.77
CA ARG A 305 -34.83 20.33 -11.53
C ARG A 305 -34.69 18.94 -10.90
N PRO A 306 -34.60 18.85 -9.56
CA PRO A 306 -34.59 17.58 -8.84
C PRO A 306 -35.75 16.65 -9.24
N ASP A 307 -36.96 17.20 -9.40
CA ASP A 307 -38.15 16.40 -9.73
C ASP A 307 -38.09 15.81 -11.15
N ALA A 308 -37.46 16.52 -12.09
CA ALA A 308 -37.22 15.99 -13.43
C ALA A 308 -36.32 14.74 -13.37
N MET A 309 -35.22 14.81 -12.59
CA MET A 309 -34.33 13.66 -12.37
C MET A 309 -35.05 12.47 -11.74
N ARG A 310 -35.87 12.71 -10.70
CA ARG A 310 -36.64 11.66 -10.01
C ARG A 310 -37.67 11.00 -10.93
N SER A 311 -38.25 11.76 -11.86
CA SER A 311 -39.28 11.26 -12.80
C SER A 311 -38.73 10.34 -13.89
N LEU A 312 -37.41 10.34 -14.14
CA LEU A 312 -36.79 9.48 -15.16
C LEU A 312 -36.93 8.01 -14.77
N ARG A 313 -37.39 7.18 -15.70
CA ARG A 313 -37.46 5.72 -15.51
C ARG A 313 -36.15 5.07 -15.95
N LEU A 314 -35.56 4.26 -15.07
CA LEU A 314 -34.37 3.48 -15.40
C LEU A 314 -34.72 2.35 -16.39
N PRO A 315 -33.85 2.06 -17.38
CA PRO A 315 -34.02 0.91 -18.25
C PRO A 315 -33.83 -0.40 -17.48
N MET A 316 -34.13 -1.53 -18.13
CA MET A 316 -33.82 -2.85 -17.58
C MET A 316 -32.32 -3.00 -17.35
N GLN A 317 -31.96 -3.67 -16.25
CA GLN A 317 -30.55 -3.83 -15.88
C GLN A 317 -29.86 -4.90 -16.71
N GLY A 318 -28.56 -4.70 -16.95
CA GLY A 318 -27.75 -5.59 -17.78
C GLY A 318 -26.36 -5.84 -17.20
N ARG A 319 -25.38 -6.03 -18.09
CA ARG A 319 -23.95 -6.14 -17.74
C ARG A 319 -23.37 -4.75 -17.45
N THR A 320 -22.06 -4.63 -17.19
CA THR A 320 -21.43 -3.37 -16.77
C THR A 320 -20.42 -2.89 -17.82
N ASN A 321 -20.75 -1.81 -18.54
CA ASN A 321 -19.92 -1.18 -19.57
C ASN A 321 -19.61 0.28 -19.22
N ILE A 322 -18.75 0.45 -18.21
CA ILE A 322 -18.27 1.77 -17.73
C ILE A 322 -17.73 2.63 -18.89
N SER A 323 -16.99 2.02 -19.83
CA SER A 323 -16.40 2.68 -20.99
C SER A 323 -17.43 3.40 -21.86
N ALA A 324 -18.52 2.73 -22.21
CA ALA A 324 -19.61 3.32 -22.99
C ALA A 324 -20.33 4.43 -22.19
N GLY A 325 -20.54 4.21 -20.89
CA GLY A 325 -21.20 5.18 -20.01
C GLY A 325 -20.46 6.51 -19.94
N VAL A 326 -19.14 6.45 -19.75
CA VAL A 326 -18.27 7.62 -19.71
C VAL A 326 -18.20 8.30 -21.08
N ALA A 327 -18.00 7.55 -22.17
CA ALA A 327 -17.94 8.12 -23.51
C ALA A 327 -19.22 8.90 -23.87
N SER A 328 -20.38 8.35 -23.53
CA SER A 328 -21.68 9.03 -23.74
C SER A 328 -21.87 10.26 -22.85
N ALA A 329 -21.35 10.25 -21.61
CA ALA A 329 -21.35 11.45 -20.76
C ALA A 329 -20.41 12.55 -21.31
N VAL A 330 -19.24 12.17 -21.84
CA VAL A 330 -18.30 13.08 -22.52
C VAL A 330 -18.93 13.68 -23.78
N ASP A 331 -19.71 12.92 -24.53
CA ASP A 331 -20.45 13.47 -25.68
C ASP A 331 -21.48 14.54 -25.28
N CYS A 332 -22.07 14.42 -24.08
CA CYS A 332 -22.94 15.45 -23.52
C CYS A 332 -22.15 16.71 -23.14
N ILE A 333 -20.96 16.55 -22.55
CA ILE A 333 -20.03 17.66 -22.26
C ILE A 333 -19.65 18.38 -23.55
N ILE A 334 -19.25 17.65 -24.60
CA ILE A 334 -18.90 18.22 -25.91
C ILE A 334 -20.06 19.04 -26.47
N ARG A 335 -21.28 18.50 -26.43
CA ARG A 335 -22.47 19.18 -26.96
C ARG A 335 -22.75 20.48 -26.22
N LEU A 336 -22.68 20.47 -24.88
CA LEU A 336 -22.92 21.66 -24.07
C LEU A 336 -21.79 22.68 -24.22
N GLY A 337 -20.53 22.23 -24.25
CA GLY A 337 -19.36 23.08 -24.43
C GLY A 337 -19.32 23.79 -25.79
N LYS A 338 -19.85 23.16 -26.85
CA LYS A 338 -20.00 23.81 -28.17
C LYS A 338 -21.03 24.93 -28.18
N LEU A 339 -22.00 24.91 -27.27
CA LEU A 339 -22.99 25.96 -27.11
C LEU A 339 -22.48 27.09 -26.20
N ASP A 340 -21.49 26.81 -25.36
CA ASP A 340 -20.90 27.78 -24.44
C ASP A 340 -19.81 28.61 -25.12
N VAL A 341 -20.23 29.70 -25.76
CA VAL A 341 -19.34 30.64 -26.48
C VAL A 341 -18.22 31.21 -25.60
N HIS A 342 -18.43 31.29 -24.28
CA HIS A 342 -17.50 31.90 -23.34
C HIS A 342 -16.59 30.91 -22.61
N HIS A 343 -16.82 29.60 -22.72
CA HIS A 343 -16.10 28.56 -21.97
C HIS A 343 -16.05 28.85 -20.46
N ASP A 344 -17.18 29.32 -19.93
CA ASP A 344 -17.34 29.69 -18.54
C ASP A 344 -18.10 28.65 -17.72
N VAL A 345 -18.67 27.63 -18.39
CA VAL A 345 -19.31 26.52 -17.71
C VAL A 345 -18.26 25.58 -17.09
N HIS A 346 -18.36 25.40 -15.78
CA HIS A 346 -17.65 24.37 -15.03
C HIS A 346 -18.45 23.07 -15.10
N HIS A 347 -17.94 22.13 -15.89
CA HIS A 347 -18.49 20.79 -16.03
C HIS A 347 -18.02 19.89 -14.88
N VAL A 348 -18.93 19.14 -14.29
CA VAL A 348 -18.63 18.15 -13.25
C VAL A 348 -19.14 16.78 -13.69
N LEU A 349 -18.22 15.90 -14.08
CA LEU A 349 -18.52 14.51 -14.44
C LEU A 349 -18.59 13.65 -13.17
N VAL A 350 -19.75 13.06 -12.89
CA VAL A 350 -19.98 12.21 -11.72
C VAL A 350 -20.19 10.77 -12.18
N LEU A 351 -19.22 9.90 -11.94
CA LEU A 351 -19.33 8.46 -12.18
C LEU A 351 -19.76 7.74 -10.89
N LEU A 352 -20.81 6.92 -10.97
CA LEU A 352 -21.21 6.04 -9.87
C LEU A 352 -21.34 4.61 -10.39
N SER A 353 -20.52 3.70 -9.85
CA SER A 353 -20.43 2.31 -10.27
C SER A 353 -19.95 1.40 -9.14
N ASP A 354 -20.23 0.12 -9.25
CA ASP A 354 -19.64 -0.90 -8.39
C ASP A 354 -18.26 -1.39 -8.88
N GLY A 355 -17.73 -0.78 -9.94
CA GLY A 355 -16.41 -1.04 -10.50
C GLY A 355 -16.29 -2.36 -11.29
N GLN A 356 -17.36 -3.15 -11.44
CA GLN A 356 -17.29 -4.47 -12.07
C GLN A 356 -17.38 -4.41 -13.60
N HIS A 357 -16.53 -3.61 -14.25
CA HIS A 357 -16.49 -3.53 -15.71
C HIS A 357 -16.29 -4.91 -16.35
N ASN A 358 -17.26 -5.37 -17.15
CA ASN A 358 -17.28 -6.74 -17.66
C ASN A 358 -17.77 -6.86 -19.12
N VAL A 359 -18.07 -5.74 -19.79
CA VAL A 359 -18.41 -5.66 -21.23
C VAL A 359 -17.83 -4.37 -21.81
N GLY A 360 -17.37 -4.43 -23.06
CA GLY A 360 -16.83 -3.28 -23.79
C GLY A 360 -15.30 -3.26 -23.84
N SER A 361 -14.75 -2.23 -24.46
CA SER A 361 -13.31 -1.97 -24.45
C SER A 361 -12.84 -1.63 -23.05
N GLN A 362 -11.64 -2.09 -22.68
CA GLN A 362 -11.05 -1.76 -21.38
C GLN A 362 -11.07 -0.25 -21.12
N PRO A 363 -11.52 0.22 -19.93
CA PRO A 363 -11.73 1.65 -19.64
C PRO A 363 -10.52 2.53 -19.97
N ARG A 364 -9.30 2.02 -19.74
CA ARG A 364 -8.06 2.74 -20.03
C ARG A 364 -7.94 3.18 -21.49
N TYR A 365 -8.30 2.33 -22.46
CA TYR A 365 -8.23 2.68 -23.88
C TYR A 365 -9.40 3.56 -24.30
N ALA A 366 -10.60 3.22 -23.85
CA ALA A 366 -11.82 3.97 -24.17
C ALA A 366 -11.77 5.41 -23.66
N PHE A 367 -11.22 5.64 -22.46
CA PHE A 367 -11.10 6.98 -21.90
C PHE A 367 -10.10 7.83 -22.68
N GLN A 368 -9.01 7.25 -23.19
CA GLN A 368 -8.07 7.99 -24.04
C GLN A 368 -8.71 8.36 -25.38
N GLU A 369 -9.46 7.46 -26.00
CA GLU A 369 -10.21 7.75 -27.23
C GLU A 369 -11.23 8.89 -27.00
N ALA A 370 -12.01 8.79 -25.92
CA ALA A 370 -12.97 9.85 -25.57
C ALA A 370 -12.28 11.18 -25.19
N LYS A 371 -11.06 11.15 -24.61
CA LYS A 371 -10.25 12.36 -24.38
C LYS A 371 -9.79 12.99 -25.69
N THR A 372 -9.34 12.20 -26.65
CA THR A 372 -8.97 12.70 -27.98
C THR A 372 -10.17 13.36 -28.65
N LYS A 373 -11.34 12.71 -28.62
CA LYS A 373 -12.59 13.28 -29.15
C LYS A 373 -12.99 14.58 -28.46
N LEU A 374 -12.81 14.66 -27.13
CA LEU A 374 -13.02 15.87 -26.35
C LEU A 374 -12.06 16.99 -26.78
N ALA A 375 -10.79 16.67 -27.01
CA ALA A 375 -9.76 17.62 -27.45
C ALA A 375 -9.94 18.13 -28.89
N GLU A 376 -10.42 17.27 -29.78
CA GLU A 376 -10.75 17.66 -31.16
C GLU A 376 -11.97 18.58 -31.23
N SER A 377 -12.89 18.43 -30.26
CA SER A 377 -14.16 19.14 -30.27
C SER A 377 -14.17 20.43 -29.45
N LEU A 378 -13.35 20.50 -28.40
CA LEU A 378 -13.26 21.62 -27.47
C LEU A 378 -11.79 21.95 -27.19
N ASP A 379 -11.51 23.22 -26.99
CA ASP A 379 -10.20 23.68 -26.51
C ASP A 379 -10.00 23.20 -25.07
N LEU A 380 -9.20 22.13 -24.88
CA LEU A 380 -8.95 21.54 -23.56
C LEU A 380 -8.33 22.53 -22.58
N GLU A 381 -7.59 23.54 -23.06
CA GLU A 381 -7.00 24.56 -22.20
C GLU A 381 -8.06 25.50 -21.61
N LYS A 382 -9.22 25.59 -22.24
CA LYS A 382 -10.36 26.39 -21.76
C LYS A 382 -11.44 25.55 -21.07
N LEU A 383 -11.44 24.24 -21.28
CA LEU A 383 -12.43 23.35 -20.69
C LEU A 383 -12.20 23.21 -19.18
N LYS A 384 -13.20 23.59 -18.40
CA LYS A 384 -13.22 23.45 -16.94
C LYS A 384 -14.00 22.19 -16.57
N LEU A 385 -13.30 21.07 -16.38
CA LEU A 385 -13.88 19.75 -16.12
C LEU A 385 -13.33 19.15 -14.83
N SER A 386 -14.21 18.91 -13.87
CA SER A 386 -13.91 18.15 -12.65
C SER A 386 -14.50 16.76 -12.73
N VAL A 387 -13.84 15.78 -12.11
CA VAL A 387 -14.28 14.37 -12.12
C VAL A 387 -14.48 13.88 -10.69
N LEU A 388 -15.67 13.37 -10.41
CA LEU A 388 -16.04 12.76 -9.13
C LEU A 388 -16.41 11.30 -9.35
N VAL A 389 -15.88 10.41 -8.53
CA VAL A 389 -16.17 8.97 -8.61
C VAL A 389 -16.77 8.47 -7.30
N ILE A 390 -17.85 7.72 -7.39
CA ILE A 390 -18.54 7.11 -6.25
C ILE A 390 -18.54 5.60 -6.47
N GLY A 391 -17.63 4.92 -5.78
CA GLY A 391 -17.51 3.46 -5.78
C GLY A 391 -18.46 2.84 -4.78
N ILE A 392 -19.44 2.08 -5.24
CA ILE A 392 -20.39 1.36 -4.39
C ILE A 392 -19.93 -0.08 -4.20
N SER A 393 -20.08 -0.62 -2.99
CA SER A 393 -19.68 -1.97 -2.58
C SER A 393 -18.18 -2.13 -2.31
N SER A 394 -17.85 -3.14 -1.51
CA SER A 394 -16.48 -3.58 -1.23
C SER A 394 -15.75 -4.18 -2.43
N SER A 395 -16.47 -4.50 -3.51
CA SER A 395 -15.88 -5.00 -4.77
C SER A 395 -15.52 -3.90 -5.76
N SER A 396 -15.76 -2.62 -5.43
CA SER A 396 -15.44 -1.54 -6.36
C SER A 396 -13.95 -1.42 -6.63
N ASP A 397 -13.61 -1.37 -7.92
CA ASP A 397 -12.26 -1.19 -8.41
C ASP A 397 -11.92 0.31 -8.52
N THR A 398 -11.13 0.79 -7.56
CA THR A 398 -10.61 2.17 -7.55
C THR A 398 -9.85 2.54 -8.82
N SER A 399 -9.25 1.56 -9.51
CA SER A 399 -8.33 1.80 -10.62
C SER A 399 -9.05 2.46 -11.80
N VAL A 400 -10.28 2.03 -12.09
CA VAL A 400 -11.11 2.61 -13.16
C VAL A 400 -11.48 4.06 -12.84
N GLY A 401 -11.88 4.33 -11.59
CA GLY A 401 -12.20 5.67 -11.13
C GLY A 401 -11.00 6.63 -11.21
N MET A 402 -9.84 6.17 -10.76
CA MET A 402 -8.60 6.96 -10.84
C MET A 402 -8.14 7.17 -12.28
N CYS A 403 -8.30 6.16 -13.14
CA CYS A 403 -8.00 6.27 -14.58
C CYS A 403 -8.93 7.29 -15.27
N LEU A 404 -10.22 7.29 -14.93
CA LEU A 404 -11.16 8.30 -15.44
C LEU A 404 -10.69 9.70 -15.07
N ARG A 405 -10.41 9.90 -13.79
CA ARG A 405 -10.03 11.19 -13.24
C ARG A 405 -8.75 11.74 -13.87
N SER A 406 -7.67 10.95 -13.92
CA SER A 406 -6.41 11.41 -14.53
C SER A 406 -6.52 11.70 -16.03
N THR A 407 -7.51 11.08 -16.69
CA THR A 407 -7.71 11.26 -18.12
C THR A 407 -8.43 12.57 -18.40
N PHE A 408 -9.52 12.87 -17.68
CA PHE A 408 -10.42 13.97 -18.02
C PHE A 408 -10.38 15.19 -17.10
N GLU A 409 -9.91 15.08 -15.85
CA GLU A 409 -9.92 16.20 -14.92
C GLU A 409 -8.95 17.30 -15.37
N THR A 410 -9.48 18.51 -15.59
CA THR A 410 -8.71 19.72 -15.87
C THR A 410 -8.74 20.69 -14.69
N VAL A 411 -9.75 20.59 -13.81
CA VAL A 411 -9.90 21.44 -12.62
C VAL A 411 -10.18 20.57 -11.40
N THR A 412 -9.41 20.74 -10.32
CA THR A 412 -9.64 20.04 -9.06
C THR A 412 -10.66 20.77 -8.18
N LEU A 413 -11.67 20.06 -7.68
CA LEU A 413 -12.60 20.61 -6.69
C LEU A 413 -11.95 20.60 -5.31
N SER A 414 -11.54 21.78 -4.83
CA SER A 414 -11.03 21.93 -3.46
C SER A 414 -12.12 21.52 -2.45
N ASN A 415 -11.74 20.84 -1.37
CA ASN A 415 -12.60 20.34 -0.29
C ASN A 415 -13.53 19.17 -0.64
N CYS A 416 -13.62 18.74 -1.90
CA CYS A 416 -14.31 17.50 -2.25
C CYS A 416 -13.31 16.33 -2.24
N GLN A 417 -13.74 15.17 -1.74
CA GLN A 417 -12.97 13.96 -2.01
C GLN A 417 -13.20 13.57 -3.48
N PRO A 418 -12.15 13.24 -4.22
CA PRO A 418 -12.29 12.91 -5.63
C PRO A 418 -12.95 11.54 -5.85
N ILE A 419 -12.75 10.63 -4.89
CA ILE A 419 -13.33 9.30 -4.90
C ILE A 419 -13.97 9.05 -3.54
N TYR A 420 -15.26 8.73 -3.55
CA TYR A 420 -16.02 8.30 -2.38
C TYR A 420 -16.21 6.79 -2.46
N TYR A 421 -15.77 6.08 -1.41
CA TYR A 421 -16.06 4.64 -1.24
C TYR A 421 -17.20 4.45 -0.27
N VAL A 422 -18.20 3.69 -0.69
CA VAL A 422 -19.40 3.46 0.10
C VAL A 422 -19.75 1.99 0.13
N GLU A 423 -19.81 1.41 1.33
CA GLU A 423 -20.08 -0.02 1.52
C GLU A 423 -21.57 -0.34 1.30
N SER A 424 -22.45 0.63 1.58
CA SER A 424 -23.90 0.49 1.48
C SER A 424 -24.57 1.69 0.80
N VAL A 425 -25.85 1.55 0.42
CA VAL A 425 -26.66 2.65 -0.13
C VAL A 425 -26.81 3.80 0.84
N ASN A 426 -26.97 3.50 2.13
CA ASN A 426 -27.10 4.55 3.15
C ASN A 426 -25.78 5.33 3.26
N ASP A 427 -24.64 4.67 3.06
CA ASP A 427 -23.35 5.34 2.97
C ASP A 427 -23.24 6.16 1.69
N ALA A 428 -23.75 5.64 0.56
CA ALA A 428 -23.84 6.38 -0.71
C ALA A 428 -24.67 7.66 -0.54
N GLN A 429 -25.82 7.60 0.14
CA GLN A 429 -26.65 8.75 0.45
C GLN A 429 -25.94 9.76 1.36
N ARG A 430 -25.23 9.29 2.38
CA ARG A 430 -24.43 10.14 3.27
C ARG A 430 -23.26 10.80 2.53
N ALA A 431 -22.54 10.04 1.70
CA ALA A 431 -21.46 10.55 0.87
C ALA A 431 -21.98 11.58 -0.14
N LEU A 432 -23.13 11.35 -0.76
CA LEU A 432 -23.78 12.31 -1.67
C LEU A 432 -24.30 13.56 -0.94
N ALA A 433 -24.82 13.43 0.27
CA ALA A 433 -25.22 14.57 1.08
C ALA A 433 -24.00 15.41 1.52
N GLN A 434 -22.90 14.74 1.90
CA GLN A 434 -21.64 15.39 2.19
C GLN A 434 -21.09 16.07 0.94
N LEU A 435 -21.06 15.38 -0.20
CA LEU A 435 -20.64 15.93 -1.49
C LEU A 435 -21.50 17.13 -1.89
N THR A 436 -22.82 17.08 -1.69
CA THR A 436 -23.71 18.22 -1.95
C THR A 436 -23.35 19.40 -1.06
N THR A 437 -23.01 19.15 0.21
CA THR A 437 -22.57 20.17 1.15
C THR A 437 -21.22 20.75 0.75
N ASP A 438 -20.25 19.90 0.40
CA ASP A 438 -18.91 20.28 -0.03
C ASP A 438 -18.96 21.06 -1.35
N LEU A 439 -19.77 20.62 -2.31
CA LEU A 439 -20.01 21.30 -3.58
C LEU A 439 -20.80 22.58 -3.38
N ARG A 440 -21.72 22.67 -2.42
CA ARG A 440 -22.40 23.93 -2.11
C ARG A 440 -21.39 24.91 -1.49
N HIS A 441 -20.53 24.46 -0.59
CA HIS A 441 -19.45 25.30 -0.10
C HIS A 441 -18.50 25.70 -1.22
N ALA A 442 -18.10 24.77 -2.08
CA ALA A 442 -17.26 25.07 -3.22
C ALA A 442 -17.97 26.07 -4.15
N ALA A 443 -19.14 25.74 -4.70
CA ALA A 443 -19.88 26.56 -5.65
C ALA A 443 -20.26 27.95 -5.14
N PHE A 444 -20.70 28.08 -3.87
CA PHE A 444 -21.20 29.34 -3.33
C PHE A 444 -20.12 30.18 -2.65
N SER A 445 -19.20 29.56 -1.90
CA SER A 445 -18.11 30.33 -1.28
C SER A 445 -16.88 30.44 -2.16
N GLY A 446 -16.78 29.58 -3.17
CA GLY A 446 -15.60 29.49 -4.00
C GLY A 446 -15.81 29.85 -5.45
N ARG A 447 -14.71 30.26 -6.06
CA ARG A 447 -14.66 30.70 -7.45
C ARG A 447 -13.52 29.98 -8.14
N LEU A 448 -13.80 29.52 -9.35
CA LEU A 448 -12.75 29.09 -10.25
C LEU A 448 -12.03 30.33 -10.80
N LEU A 449 -10.75 30.46 -10.47
CA LEU A 449 -9.93 31.59 -10.87
C LEU A 449 -8.89 31.12 -11.88
N SER A 450 -8.91 31.75 -13.05
CA SER A 450 -7.82 31.64 -14.01
C SER A 450 -6.77 32.67 -13.65
N ILE A 451 -5.57 32.21 -13.31
CA ILE A 451 -4.48 33.02 -12.80
C ILE A 451 -3.32 32.91 -13.79
N ARG A 452 -3.13 33.98 -14.57
CA ARG A 452 -2.00 34.13 -15.47
C ARG A 452 -0.85 34.83 -14.75
N CYS A 453 0.34 34.26 -14.80
CA CYS A 453 1.55 34.94 -14.35
C CYS A 453 2.09 35.84 -15.47
N LEU A 454 2.44 37.08 -15.13
CA LEU A 454 3.06 38.03 -16.04
C LEU A 454 4.51 38.25 -15.63
N CYS A 455 5.44 37.60 -16.33
CA CYS A 455 6.89 37.76 -16.15
C CYS A 455 7.39 39.00 -16.90
N THR A 456 8.51 39.60 -16.45
CA THR A 456 9.13 40.69 -17.20
C THR A 456 9.70 40.18 -18.54
N GLN A 457 9.81 41.06 -19.55
CA GLN A 457 10.34 40.67 -20.86
C GLN A 457 11.73 40.02 -20.72
N GLY A 458 11.88 38.82 -21.28
CA GLY A 458 13.11 38.02 -21.21
C GLY A 458 13.22 37.09 -20.01
N GLN A 459 12.22 37.04 -19.12
CA GLN A 459 12.17 36.07 -18.03
C GLN A 459 11.21 34.93 -18.32
N GLU A 460 11.75 33.72 -18.30
CA GLU A 460 10.95 32.50 -18.33
C GLU A 460 10.51 32.14 -16.90
N GLY A 461 9.22 31.84 -16.77
CA GLY A 461 8.65 31.32 -15.53
C GLY A 461 7.19 30.96 -15.68
N GLY A 462 6.69 30.13 -14.77
CA GLY A 462 5.31 29.69 -14.78
C GLY A 462 4.92 28.92 -13.53
N TRP A 463 3.66 28.51 -13.47
CA TRP A 463 3.11 27.71 -12.40
C TRP A 463 3.59 26.26 -12.49
N LEU A 464 4.04 25.74 -11.36
CA LEU A 464 4.35 24.33 -11.21
C LEU A 464 3.06 23.57 -10.90
N GLU A 465 2.39 23.09 -11.94
CA GLU A 465 1.15 22.33 -11.80
C GLU A 465 1.42 20.84 -11.58
N ASP A 466 2.22 20.25 -12.47
CA ASP A 466 2.52 18.82 -12.52
C ASP A 466 4.03 18.57 -12.65
N ALA A 467 4.50 17.39 -12.24
CA ALA A 467 5.92 17.09 -12.20
C ALA A 467 6.47 16.71 -13.56
N GLY A 468 7.62 17.30 -13.89
CA GLY A 468 8.29 17.05 -15.17
C GLY A 468 7.49 17.54 -16.38
N ARG A 469 6.37 18.22 -16.17
CA ARG A 469 5.70 18.98 -17.22
C ARG A 469 6.30 20.39 -17.26
N PRO A 470 6.31 21.03 -18.44
CA PRO A 470 6.68 22.43 -18.54
C PRO A 470 5.76 23.27 -17.64
N VAL A 471 6.33 24.30 -17.03
CA VAL A 471 5.58 25.26 -16.21
C VAL A 471 4.52 25.95 -17.08
N LYS A 472 3.33 26.16 -16.54
CA LYS A 472 2.24 26.79 -17.30
C LYS A 472 2.15 28.29 -16.99
N PRO A 473 1.93 29.15 -17.99
CA PRO A 473 1.73 30.58 -17.74
C PRO A 473 0.38 30.88 -17.09
N VAL A 474 -0.59 29.96 -17.18
CA VAL A 474 -1.94 30.07 -16.64
C VAL A 474 -2.24 28.84 -15.80
N ILE A 475 -2.85 29.04 -14.63
CA ILE A 475 -3.39 27.96 -13.80
C ILE A 475 -4.82 28.28 -13.42
N ASP A 476 -5.71 27.29 -13.49
CA ASP A 476 -7.09 27.39 -13.05
C ASP A 476 -7.22 26.73 -11.67
N GLU A 477 -7.49 27.55 -10.65
CA GLU A 477 -7.58 27.08 -9.27
C GLU A 477 -8.92 27.45 -8.65
N PHE A 478 -9.48 26.50 -7.92
CA PHE A 478 -10.72 26.71 -7.18
C PHE A 478 -10.38 27.29 -5.80
N VAL A 479 -10.79 28.54 -5.56
CA VAL A 479 -10.56 29.22 -4.28
C VAL A 479 -11.86 29.25 -3.51
N ALA A 480 -11.95 28.56 -2.37
CA ALA A 480 -13.12 28.58 -1.49
C ALA A 480 -12.94 29.61 -0.36
N GLY A 481 -13.77 30.66 -0.33
CA GLY A 481 -13.86 31.61 0.79
C GLY A 481 -12.74 32.66 0.87
N GLU A 482 -12.47 33.14 2.09
CA GLU A 482 -11.41 34.10 2.43
C GLU A 482 -10.01 33.45 2.52
N ASP A 483 -9.89 32.18 2.12
CA ASP A 483 -8.63 31.46 2.21
C ASP A 483 -7.61 32.06 1.24
N GLU A 484 -6.39 32.23 1.75
CA GLU A 484 -5.25 32.62 0.93
C GLU A 484 -4.90 31.50 -0.06
N LEU A 485 -4.94 31.82 -1.35
CA LEU A 485 -4.55 30.88 -2.37
C LEU A 485 -3.02 30.74 -2.40
N THR A 486 -2.54 29.55 -2.07
CA THR A 486 -1.11 29.20 -2.14
C THR A 486 -0.77 28.47 -3.43
N LEU A 487 0.24 28.97 -4.16
CA LEU A 487 0.71 28.44 -5.45
C LEU A 487 2.23 28.28 -5.46
N LEU A 488 2.74 27.33 -6.24
CA LEU A 488 4.17 27.20 -6.52
C LEU A 488 4.49 27.74 -7.91
N PHE A 489 5.46 28.64 -7.97
CA PHE A 489 5.93 29.29 -9.17
C PHE A 489 7.40 28.94 -9.40
N ALA A 490 7.75 28.54 -10.61
CA ALA A 490 9.12 28.24 -11.02
C ALA A 490 9.58 29.31 -12.03
N GLY A 491 10.64 30.03 -11.67
CA GLY A 491 11.25 31.11 -12.43
C GLY A 491 12.35 31.80 -11.62
N ASN A 492 13.33 32.41 -12.30
CA ASN A 492 14.47 33.07 -11.65
C ASN A 492 14.07 34.27 -10.79
N GLN A 493 12.91 34.86 -11.08
CA GLN A 493 12.27 35.91 -10.28
C GLN A 493 10.79 35.55 -10.10
N TYR A 494 10.16 36.08 -9.06
CA TYR A 494 8.70 35.99 -8.91
C TYR A 494 8.01 36.77 -10.05
N PRO A 495 6.75 36.45 -10.41
CA PRO A 495 6.05 37.12 -11.50
C PRO A 495 5.86 38.61 -11.16
N ALA A 496 6.06 39.50 -12.14
CA ALA A 496 5.96 40.95 -11.93
C ALA A 496 4.52 41.40 -11.64
N ALA A 497 3.54 40.69 -12.20
CA ALA A 497 2.13 40.87 -11.93
C ALA A 497 1.37 39.55 -12.09
N LEU A 498 0.16 39.50 -11.53
CA LEU A 498 -0.78 38.40 -11.72
C LEU A 498 -2.01 38.95 -12.45
N GLU A 499 -2.48 38.27 -13.48
CA GLU A 499 -3.76 38.56 -14.12
C GLU A 499 -4.76 37.50 -13.67
N ILE A 500 -5.85 37.93 -13.02
CA ILE A 500 -6.90 37.06 -12.50
C ILE A 500 -8.19 37.39 -13.23
N ARG A 501 -8.74 36.46 -14.02
CA ARG A 501 -9.96 36.67 -14.84
C ARG A 501 -9.90 37.94 -15.70
N SER A 502 -8.78 38.13 -16.40
CA SER A 502 -8.51 39.34 -17.19
C SER A 502 -8.46 40.66 -16.40
N SER A 503 -8.48 40.61 -15.07
CA SER A 503 -8.24 41.76 -14.22
C SER A 503 -6.79 41.72 -13.75
N LEU A 504 -6.05 42.79 -14.05
CA LEU A 504 -4.67 42.89 -13.63
C LEU A 504 -4.62 43.14 -12.12
N VAL A 505 -4.20 42.12 -11.37
CA VAL A 505 -3.82 42.27 -9.97
C VAL A 505 -2.39 42.79 -9.98
N THR A 506 -2.26 44.10 -10.23
CA THR A 506 -1.00 44.84 -10.10
C THR A 506 -0.58 45.01 -8.64
N SER A 507 -1.26 44.36 -7.69
CA SER A 507 -0.99 44.57 -6.28
C SER A 507 0.47 44.30 -6.01
N TYR A 508 1.14 45.27 -5.37
CA TYR A 508 2.44 45.11 -4.76
C TYR A 508 2.55 43.67 -4.28
N ILE A 509 3.31 42.84 -5.01
CA ILE A 509 3.87 41.67 -4.38
C ILE A 509 4.72 42.31 -3.31
N ALA A 510 4.16 42.38 -2.10
CA ALA A 510 4.91 42.74 -0.95
C ALA A 510 5.88 41.58 -0.83
N VAL A 511 7.01 41.73 -1.52
CA VAL A 511 8.23 41.10 -1.09
C VAL A 511 8.34 41.67 0.30
N GLU A 512 7.87 40.91 1.30
CA GLU A 512 8.36 41.07 2.65
C GLU A 512 9.85 40.82 2.49
N LEU A 513 10.56 41.91 2.16
CA LEU A 513 11.93 41.95 1.69
C LEU A 513 12.76 41.19 2.70
N GLU A 514 13.06 39.95 2.34
CA GLU A 514 14.03 39.05 2.96
C GLU A 514 13.80 38.69 4.44
N LYS A 515 12.87 39.32 5.16
CA LYS A 515 12.90 39.29 6.62
C LYS A 515 12.19 38.13 7.28
N GLN A 516 11.25 37.40 6.67
CA GLN A 516 10.61 36.22 7.29
C GLN A 516 10.22 35.14 6.26
N PHE A 517 10.87 33.98 6.30
CA PHE A 517 10.45 32.80 5.54
C PHE A 517 9.14 32.25 6.12
N ASN A 518 8.03 32.40 5.41
CA ASN A 518 6.73 31.91 5.87
C ASN A 518 6.59 30.40 5.61
N ILE A 519 6.94 29.62 6.64
CA ILE A 519 6.87 28.16 6.63
C ILE A 519 5.46 27.63 6.33
N GLU A 520 4.40 28.30 6.81
CA GLU A 520 3.01 27.84 6.65
C GLU A 520 2.55 27.98 5.19
N LEU A 521 2.88 29.10 4.55
CA LEU A 521 2.60 29.35 3.14
C LEU A 521 3.27 28.29 2.25
N VAL A 522 4.56 28.06 2.45
CA VAL A 522 5.34 27.06 1.71
C VAL A 522 4.82 25.65 1.96
N SER A 523 4.50 25.32 3.22
CA SER A 523 3.94 24.02 3.56
C SER A 523 2.60 23.78 2.87
N SER A 524 1.72 24.79 2.84
CA SER A 524 0.42 24.72 2.17
C SER A 524 0.59 24.47 0.66
N ALA A 525 1.49 25.21 0.00
CA ALA A 525 1.71 25.05 -1.44
C ALA A 525 2.34 23.70 -1.81
N ILE A 526 3.31 23.21 -1.02
CA ILE A 526 3.90 21.88 -1.21
C ILE A 526 2.84 20.80 -0.96
N ASN A 527 1.98 20.93 0.06
CA ASN A 527 0.92 19.95 0.32
C ASN A 527 -0.08 19.85 -0.84
N LYS A 528 -0.38 20.95 -1.53
CA LYS A 528 -1.21 20.91 -2.75
C LYS A 528 -0.56 20.06 -3.85
N VAL A 529 0.73 20.29 -4.11
CA VAL A 529 1.50 19.51 -5.10
C VAL A 529 1.61 18.04 -4.69
N VAL A 530 1.85 17.76 -3.41
CA VAL A 530 1.85 16.40 -2.85
C VAL A 530 0.49 15.74 -3.05
N ASN A 531 -0.61 16.42 -2.76
CA ASN A 531 -1.95 15.87 -2.95
C ASN A 531 -2.21 15.55 -4.43
N ARG A 532 -1.84 16.45 -5.35
CA ARG A 532 -1.96 16.23 -6.80
C ARG A 532 -1.13 15.03 -7.26
N TYR A 533 0.13 14.92 -6.84
CA TYR A 533 0.95 13.75 -7.18
C TYR A 533 0.47 12.46 -6.52
N SER A 534 -0.19 12.51 -5.37
CA SER A 534 -0.77 11.32 -4.74
C SER A 534 -1.90 10.71 -5.57
N ILE A 535 -2.59 11.56 -6.32
CA ILE A 535 -3.66 11.22 -7.25
C ILE A 535 -3.04 10.67 -8.53
N GLU A 536 -2.09 11.40 -9.12
CA GLU A 536 -1.37 10.96 -10.34
C GLU A 536 -0.65 9.63 -10.11
N ARG A 537 -0.14 9.39 -8.90
CA ARG A 537 0.51 8.13 -8.51
C ARG A 537 -0.33 6.90 -8.87
N ILE A 538 -1.64 6.95 -8.68
CA ILE A 538 -2.51 5.79 -8.91
C ILE A 538 -2.81 5.61 -10.40
N ALA A 539 -2.72 6.67 -11.19
CA ALA A 539 -3.23 6.70 -12.55
C ALA A 539 -2.15 6.86 -13.63
N GLY A 540 -0.94 7.28 -13.26
CA GLY A 540 0.15 7.65 -14.17
C GLY A 540 0.99 6.46 -14.63
N THR A 541 1.64 6.65 -15.77
CA THR A 541 2.68 5.75 -16.29
C THR A 541 3.99 5.89 -15.51
N SER A 542 4.88 4.90 -15.62
CA SER A 542 6.20 4.88 -14.98
C SER A 542 7.01 6.16 -15.11
N GLN A 543 6.99 6.76 -16.30
CA GLN A 543 7.71 7.99 -16.62
C GLN A 543 7.20 9.17 -15.79
N ILE A 544 5.87 9.32 -15.65
CA ILE A 544 5.25 10.40 -14.86
C ILE A 544 5.63 10.20 -13.38
N ALA A 545 5.56 8.97 -12.89
CA ALA A 545 5.94 8.66 -11.51
C ALA A 545 7.42 8.97 -11.21
N SER A 546 8.33 8.73 -12.16
CA SER A 546 9.76 9.03 -12.02
C SER A 546 10.02 10.55 -11.99
N SER A 547 9.40 11.29 -12.91
CA SER A 547 9.47 12.75 -12.93
C SER A 547 8.90 13.36 -11.63
N ALA A 548 7.74 12.87 -11.16
CA ALA A 548 7.13 13.27 -9.89
C ALA A 548 7.98 12.97 -8.67
N ALA A 549 8.63 11.81 -8.64
CA ALA A 549 9.57 11.48 -7.59
C ALA A 549 10.83 12.36 -7.60
N THR A 550 11.28 12.81 -8.77
CA THR A 550 12.46 13.70 -8.88
C THR A 550 12.09 15.11 -8.42
N GLU A 551 10.96 15.61 -8.90
CA GLU A 551 10.43 16.93 -8.56
C GLU A 551 10.12 17.07 -7.06
N LEU A 552 9.46 16.08 -6.45
CA LEU A 552 9.21 16.06 -5.00
C LEU A 552 10.50 15.95 -4.19
N GLN A 553 11.53 15.27 -4.70
CA GLN A 553 12.83 15.24 -4.01
C GLN A 553 13.42 16.64 -3.97
N LEU A 554 13.45 17.32 -5.12
CA LEU A 554 13.99 18.66 -5.25
C LEU A 554 13.23 19.64 -4.33
N LEU A 555 11.90 19.66 -4.40
CA LEU A 555 11.06 20.49 -3.53
C LEU A 555 11.27 20.21 -2.04
N ALA A 556 11.40 18.94 -1.66
CA ALA A 556 11.62 18.58 -0.25
C ALA A 556 13.02 18.98 0.24
N ASP A 557 14.04 18.88 -0.60
CA ASP A 557 15.42 19.26 -0.24
C ASP A 557 15.55 20.79 -0.15
N GLU A 558 14.97 21.52 -1.11
CA GLU A 558 14.89 23.00 -1.09
C GLU A 558 14.11 23.50 0.13
N PHE A 559 12.97 22.88 0.44
CA PHE A 559 12.18 23.25 1.62
C PHE A 559 12.93 22.96 2.93
N GLU A 560 13.63 21.84 3.04
CA GLU A 560 14.45 21.52 4.20
C GLU A 560 15.62 22.50 4.35
N GLN A 561 16.27 22.88 3.25
CA GLN A 561 17.32 23.89 3.24
C GLN A 561 16.79 25.25 3.71
N ALA A 562 15.70 25.75 3.11
CA ALA A 562 15.09 27.02 3.46
C ALA A 562 14.59 27.05 4.92
N ALA A 563 13.94 25.97 5.39
CA ALA A 563 13.50 25.86 6.78
C ALA A 563 14.68 25.78 7.77
N THR A 564 15.80 25.16 7.38
CA THR A 564 17.01 25.09 8.20
C THR A 564 17.69 26.46 8.30
N GLU A 565 17.79 27.18 7.19
CA GLU A 565 18.35 28.53 7.12
C GLU A 565 17.53 29.51 7.97
N GLU A 566 16.19 29.46 7.85
CA GLU A 566 15.29 30.22 8.71
C GLU A 566 15.49 29.87 10.19
N GLY A 567 15.62 28.58 10.50
CA GLY A 567 15.91 28.11 11.85
C GLY A 567 17.22 28.66 12.42
N ARG A 568 18.28 28.80 11.60
CA ARG A 568 19.56 29.40 12.01
C ARG A 568 19.40 30.90 12.24
N ARG A 569 18.74 31.61 11.32
CA ARG A 569 18.52 33.05 11.42
C ARG A 569 17.70 33.42 12.65
N VAL A 570 16.59 32.72 12.89
CA VAL A 570 15.77 32.92 14.09
C VAL A 570 16.58 32.65 15.36
N ARG A 571 17.47 31.65 15.38
CA ARG A 571 18.36 31.42 16.54
C ARG A 571 19.30 32.59 16.78
N ALA A 572 19.98 33.07 15.74
CA ALA A 572 20.86 34.24 15.83
C ALA A 572 20.10 35.49 16.32
N GLU A 573 18.88 35.72 15.83
CA GLU A 573 18.03 36.83 16.30
C GLU A 573 17.60 36.69 17.77
N ASN A 574 17.29 35.47 18.25
CA ASN A 574 16.96 35.27 19.67
C ASN A 574 18.18 35.43 20.57
N GLU A 575 19.36 35.02 20.11
CA GLU A 575 20.62 35.23 20.82
C GLU A 575 20.93 36.72 20.93
N ALA A 576 20.63 37.49 19.88
CA ALA A 576 20.74 38.96 19.90
C ALA A 576 19.63 39.66 20.70
N SER A 577 18.42 39.07 20.76
CA SER A 577 17.21 39.68 21.33
C SER A 577 16.71 38.92 22.56
N ALA A 578 17.45 39.00 23.67
CA ALA A 578 17.19 38.27 24.91
C ALA A 578 15.80 38.54 25.58
N SER A 579 14.96 39.44 25.03
CA SER A 579 13.68 39.86 25.64
C SER A 579 12.40 39.38 24.93
N LEU A 580 12.48 38.61 23.84
CA LEU A 580 11.27 38.23 23.07
C LEU A 580 10.40 37.14 23.76
N LYS A 581 9.15 37.53 24.02
CA LYS A 581 8.13 36.89 24.87
C LYS A 581 7.76 35.44 24.47
N LYS A 582 7.35 34.64 25.47
CA LYS A 582 6.82 33.25 25.38
C LYS A 582 5.80 32.98 24.24
N ARG A 583 5.02 33.97 23.80
CA ARG A 583 4.00 33.80 22.73
C ARG A 583 4.61 33.47 21.36
N ALA A 584 5.82 33.97 21.07
CA ALA A 584 6.57 33.64 19.85
C ALA A 584 7.03 32.17 19.82
N LYS A 585 7.14 31.50 20.98
CA LYS A 585 7.60 30.10 21.04
C LYS A 585 6.54 29.13 20.53
N GLN A 586 5.26 29.35 20.84
CA GLN A 586 4.17 28.46 20.43
C GLN A 586 3.92 28.51 18.91
N HIS A 587 3.88 29.71 18.32
CA HIS A 587 3.73 29.88 16.88
C HIS A 587 4.89 29.23 16.11
N ARG A 588 6.13 29.43 16.56
CA ARG A 588 7.32 28.77 15.97
C ARG A 588 7.26 27.25 16.05
N LEU A 589 6.80 26.70 17.18
CA LEU A 589 6.60 25.26 17.35
C LEU A 589 5.52 24.72 16.41
N ALA A 590 4.43 25.47 16.21
CA ALA A 590 3.37 25.09 15.28
C ALA A 590 3.88 25.09 13.83
N ALA A 591 4.56 26.17 13.40
CA ALA A 591 5.17 26.27 12.07
C ALA A 591 6.19 25.16 11.81
N PHE A 592 7.08 24.87 12.78
CA PHE A 592 8.07 23.80 12.65
C PHE A 592 7.41 22.41 12.57
N ARG A 593 6.31 22.19 13.30
CA ARG A 593 5.52 20.95 13.18
C ARG A 593 4.85 20.84 11.82
N ALA A 594 4.29 21.92 11.28
CA ALA A 594 3.70 21.94 9.94
C ALA A 594 4.75 21.63 8.86
N ALA A 595 5.95 22.22 8.96
CA ALA A 595 7.08 21.89 8.08
C ALA A 595 7.47 20.42 8.17
N ALA A 596 7.65 19.90 9.39
CA ALA A 596 8.08 18.53 9.62
C ALA A 596 7.04 17.52 9.07
N THR A 597 5.74 17.78 9.27
CA THR A 597 4.66 16.98 8.69
C THR A 597 4.72 17.01 7.17
N THR A 598 4.78 18.21 6.56
CA THR A 598 4.84 18.38 5.10
C THR A 598 6.05 17.69 4.47
N LEU A 599 7.24 17.85 5.06
CA LEU A 599 8.46 17.14 4.61
C LEU A 599 8.31 15.63 4.71
N THR A 600 7.69 15.14 5.78
CA THR A 600 7.47 13.71 5.97
C THR A 600 6.52 13.17 4.91
N THR A 601 5.39 13.84 4.67
CA THR A 601 4.40 13.47 3.65
C THR A 601 5.00 13.54 2.24
N ALA A 602 5.73 14.60 1.90
CA ALA A 602 6.42 14.74 0.61
C ALA A 602 7.44 13.63 0.38
N ARG A 603 8.26 13.31 1.39
CA ARG A 603 9.23 12.23 1.33
C ARG A 603 8.54 10.87 1.18
N GLU A 604 7.50 10.59 1.97
CA GLU A 604 6.72 9.35 1.86
C GLU A 604 6.06 9.17 0.50
N LEU A 605 5.49 10.24 -0.06
CA LEU A 605 4.88 10.18 -1.38
C LEU A 605 5.93 9.98 -2.47
N LYS A 606 7.02 10.74 -2.43
CA LYS A 606 8.16 10.55 -3.34
C LYS A 606 8.67 9.11 -3.31
N ASN A 607 8.78 8.55 -2.12
CA ASN A 607 9.20 7.18 -1.91
C ASN A 607 8.24 6.18 -2.61
N LYS A 608 6.93 6.38 -2.44
CA LYS A 608 5.86 5.61 -3.12
C LYS A 608 5.83 5.84 -4.65
N LEU A 609 6.22 7.01 -5.14
CA LEU A 609 6.29 7.28 -6.58
C LEU A 609 7.52 6.61 -7.23
N ARG A 610 8.67 6.58 -6.54
CA ARG A 610 9.83 5.79 -6.98
C ARG A 610 9.51 4.31 -7.04
N GLU A 611 8.73 3.83 -6.08
CA GLU A 611 8.20 2.46 -6.08
C GLU A 611 7.37 2.18 -7.33
N ILE A 612 6.40 3.03 -7.64
CA ILE A 612 5.58 2.84 -8.83
C ILE A 612 6.41 2.96 -10.10
N ALA A 613 7.29 3.95 -10.20
CA ALA A 613 8.20 4.10 -11.33
C ALA A 613 9.02 2.84 -11.55
N ALA A 614 9.64 2.30 -10.49
CA ALA A 614 10.41 1.06 -10.56
C ALA A 614 9.54 -0.17 -10.92
N LEU A 615 8.30 -0.23 -10.41
CA LEU A 615 7.36 -1.29 -10.74
C LEU A 615 6.85 -1.24 -12.18
N SER A 616 6.82 -0.05 -12.79
CA SER A 616 6.22 0.15 -14.12
C SER A 616 7.24 0.44 -15.23
N SER A 617 8.50 0.75 -14.92
CA SER A 617 9.53 1.11 -15.90
C SER A 617 10.33 -0.06 -16.45
N ALA A 618 10.22 -1.29 -15.94
CA ALA A 618 11.11 -2.34 -16.43
C ALA A 618 10.71 -3.79 -16.14
N SER A 619 11.32 -4.64 -16.97
CA SER A 619 11.42 -6.10 -16.89
C SER A 619 11.48 -6.63 -15.47
N SER A 620 11.08 -7.89 -15.29
CA SER A 620 11.03 -8.63 -14.02
C SER A 620 12.27 -8.44 -13.12
N ARG A 621 13.42 -8.11 -13.70
CA ARG A 621 14.69 -7.80 -13.03
C ARG A 621 14.67 -6.50 -12.19
N ASP A 622 14.05 -5.42 -12.68
CA ASP A 622 14.02 -4.13 -11.98
C ASP A 622 12.91 -4.07 -10.94
N GLN A 623 11.79 -4.75 -11.21
CA GLN A 623 10.77 -5.08 -10.21
C GLN A 623 11.37 -5.92 -9.07
N ALA A 624 12.22 -6.92 -9.40
CA ALA A 624 12.95 -7.68 -8.42
C ALA A 624 13.96 -6.81 -7.65
N HIS A 625 14.76 -5.95 -8.29
CA HIS A 625 15.69 -5.05 -7.59
C HIS A 625 15.00 -4.06 -6.63
N PHE A 626 13.79 -3.61 -6.97
CA PHE A 626 13.00 -2.72 -6.13
C PHE A 626 12.34 -3.47 -4.96
N LEU A 627 11.66 -4.59 -5.23
CA LEU A 627 10.97 -5.40 -4.21
C LEU A 627 11.95 -6.10 -3.24
N THR A 628 13.18 -6.36 -3.68
CA THR A 628 14.22 -7.03 -2.87
C THR A 628 15.13 -6.05 -2.12
N GLY A 629 14.86 -4.74 -2.20
CA GLY A 629 15.58 -3.72 -1.44
C GLY A 629 17.05 -3.52 -1.84
N ALA A 630 17.46 -4.01 -3.02
CA ALA A 630 18.84 -3.93 -3.49
C ALA A 630 19.32 -2.48 -3.75
N SER A 631 18.40 -1.49 -3.87
CA SER A 631 18.72 -0.06 -3.78
C SER A 631 18.40 0.55 -2.40
N THR A 632 19.02 0.00 -1.36
CA THR A 632 19.65 0.70 -0.20
C THR A 632 18.92 1.83 0.57
N LYS A 633 17.60 2.05 0.47
CA LYS A 633 16.94 3.08 1.32
C LYS A 633 15.77 2.63 2.19
N TYR A 634 14.89 1.71 1.77
CA TYR A 634 13.75 1.32 2.64
C TYR A 634 14.07 0.19 3.60
N GLY A 635 14.72 -0.87 3.14
CA GLY A 635 15.30 -1.86 4.04
C GLY A 635 16.25 -1.19 5.04
N GLY A 636 17.21 -0.42 4.52
CA GLY A 636 18.18 0.32 5.34
C GLY A 636 17.59 1.39 6.26
N LYS A 637 16.58 2.18 5.86
CA LYS A 637 15.93 3.19 6.74
C LYS A 637 14.85 2.62 7.64
N ALA A 638 14.12 1.58 7.26
CA ALA A 638 13.20 0.89 8.17
C ALA A 638 14.02 0.16 9.26
N LEU A 639 15.13 -0.48 8.89
CA LEU A 639 16.13 -0.99 9.84
C LEU A 639 16.77 0.13 10.66
N ALA A 640 17.22 1.24 10.06
CA ALA A 640 17.81 2.35 10.80
C ALA A 640 16.79 3.08 11.68
N ARG A 641 15.49 3.11 11.33
CA ARG A 641 14.41 3.68 12.17
C ARG A 641 14.01 2.73 13.29
N ALA A 642 13.97 1.43 13.05
CA ALA A 642 13.85 0.42 14.09
C ALA A 642 15.05 0.46 15.07
N ALA A 643 16.26 0.70 14.54
CA ALA A 643 17.47 0.89 15.35
C ALA A 643 17.49 2.24 16.09
N THR A 644 17.03 3.33 15.46
CA THR A 644 17.10 4.68 16.06
C THR A 644 15.95 5.00 17.02
N LYS A 645 14.78 4.32 16.93
CA LYS A 645 13.69 4.51 17.91
C LYS A 645 14.01 3.99 19.32
N LYS A 646 15.14 3.33 19.54
CA LYS A 646 15.68 2.99 20.87
C LYS A 646 17.20 3.15 20.90
N LYS A 647 17.69 4.39 20.85
CA LYS A 647 19.12 4.71 21.13
C LYS A 647 19.64 4.32 22.52
N ASN A 648 18.88 3.61 23.36
CA ASN A 648 19.26 3.25 24.73
C ASN A 648 19.44 1.75 25.00
N LYS A 649 19.63 0.92 23.98
CA LYS A 649 20.24 -0.41 24.09
C LYS A 649 20.38 -0.94 22.67
N ASP A 650 21.61 -1.05 22.18
CA ASP A 650 21.94 -2.01 21.13
C ASP A 650 21.50 -3.38 21.66
N GLN A 651 20.25 -3.74 21.40
CA GLN A 651 19.77 -5.09 21.62
C GLN A 651 20.43 -5.90 20.52
N ASP A 652 21.58 -6.48 20.87
CA ASP A 652 22.06 -7.74 20.33
C ASP A 652 20.81 -8.59 20.01
N LEU A 653 20.50 -8.69 18.71
CA LEU A 653 19.21 -9.17 18.19
C LEU A 653 18.94 -10.60 18.62
N LEU A 654 20.04 -11.34 18.72
CA LEU A 654 20.18 -12.49 19.58
C LEU A 654 21.06 -12.10 20.75
N SER A 655 20.44 -11.57 21.81
CA SER A 655 21.18 -11.24 23.01
C SER A 655 22.05 -12.43 23.39
N SER A 656 23.29 -12.17 23.82
CA SER A 656 24.17 -13.23 24.35
C SER A 656 23.41 -14.19 25.28
N GLN A 657 22.44 -13.66 26.04
CA GLN A 657 21.49 -14.43 26.83
C GLN A 657 20.54 -15.33 26.02
N LEU A 658 19.93 -14.84 24.92
CA LEU A 658 19.10 -15.68 24.04
C LEU A 658 19.94 -16.76 23.35
N ARG A 659 21.16 -16.45 22.88
CA ARG A 659 22.07 -17.45 22.30
C ARG A 659 22.44 -18.54 23.31
N GLN A 660 22.83 -18.14 24.52
CA GLN A 660 23.14 -19.08 25.58
C GLN A 660 21.92 -19.96 25.93
N ARG A 661 20.72 -19.37 25.99
CA ARG A 661 19.49 -20.12 26.22
C ARG A 661 19.16 -21.07 25.07
N LEU A 662 19.39 -20.66 23.82
CA LEU A 662 19.17 -21.49 22.65
C LEU A 662 20.16 -22.66 22.62
N ARG A 663 21.44 -22.40 22.92
CA ARG A 663 22.49 -23.43 23.05
C ARG A 663 22.12 -24.48 24.09
N VAL A 664 21.77 -24.04 25.30
CA VAL A 664 21.36 -24.95 26.39
C VAL A 664 20.13 -25.75 25.98
N ALA A 665 19.11 -25.09 25.41
CA ALA A 665 17.89 -25.78 24.99
C ALA A 665 18.14 -26.78 23.85
N LEU A 666 19.04 -26.47 22.92
CA LEU A 666 19.41 -27.35 21.81
C LEU A 666 20.15 -28.58 22.33
N LEU A 667 21.11 -28.40 23.25
CA LEU A 667 21.81 -29.49 23.92
C LEU A 667 20.85 -30.40 24.71
N GLU A 668 19.90 -29.81 25.44
CA GLU A 668 18.89 -30.56 26.18
C GLU A 668 17.97 -31.37 25.25
N ASP A 669 17.51 -30.77 24.15
CA ASP A 669 16.67 -31.45 23.17
C ASP A 669 17.43 -32.62 22.50
N ILE A 670 18.70 -32.41 22.13
CA ILE A 670 19.57 -33.43 21.55
C ILE A 670 19.86 -34.56 22.55
N ARG A 671 20.22 -34.23 23.80
CA ARG A 671 20.42 -35.22 24.88
C ARG A 671 19.17 -36.05 25.12
N ALA A 672 18.00 -35.40 25.18
CA ALA A 672 16.72 -36.09 25.36
C ALA A 672 16.39 -37.03 24.20
N ARG A 673 16.87 -36.72 22.98
CA ARG A 673 16.71 -37.57 21.80
C ARG A 673 17.70 -38.73 21.78
N ILE A 674 18.97 -38.48 22.08
CA ILE A 674 20.01 -39.53 22.23
C ILE A 674 19.56 -40.53 23.31
N ALA A 675 19.05 -40.06 24.45
CA ALA A 675 18.56 -40.93 25.52
C ALA A 675 17.38 -41.82 25.11
N LYS A 676 16.60 -41.43 24.09
CA LYS A 676 15.49 -42.23 23.55
C LYS A 676 15.92 -43.20 22.44
N ASN A 677 17.10 -43.00 21.85
CA ASN A 677 17.60 -43.82 20.75
C ASN A 677 18.88 -44.54 21.17
N GLU A 678 18.74 -45.83 21.52
CA GLU A 678 19.83 -46.66 22.03
C GLU A 678 21.01 -46.76 21.04
N ARG A 679 20.75 -46.73 19.72
CA ARG A 679 21.80 -46.79 18.69
C ARG A 679 22.64 -45.51 18.70
N LEU A 680 22.00 -44.34 18.76
CA LEU A 680 22.68 -43.06 18.88
C LEU A 680 23.41 -42.93 20.23
N ALA A 681 22.80 -43.40 21.32
CA ALA A 681 23.46 -43.41 22.62
C ALA A 681 24.76 -44.22 22.58
N LYS A 682 24.76 -45.41 21.94
CA LYS A 682 25.96 -46.22 21.72
C LYS A 682 26.99 -45.49 20.86
N ALA A 683 26.58 -44.93 19.72
CA ALA A 683 27.48 -44.20 18.82
C ALA A 683 28.15 -42.98 19.50
N VAL A 684 27.38 -42.22 20.29
CA VAL A 684 27.91 -41.07 21.04
C VAL A 684 28.84 -41.52 22.18
N SER A 685 28.49 -42.60 22.89
CA SER A 685 29.33 -43.13 23.98
C SER A 685 30.70 -43.62 23.53
N GLN A 686 30.81 -44.12 22.29
CA GLN A 686 32.05 -44.64 21.71
C GLN A 686 33.07 -43.54 21.36
N LYS A 687 32.64 -42.28 21.17
CA LYS A 687 33.54 -41.19 20.76
C LYS A 687 34.21 -40.42 21.91
N SER A 688 33.93 -40.77 23.16
CA SER A 688 34.50 -40.21 24.42
C SER A 688 34.61 -38.67 24.53
N THR A 689 33.95 -37.91 23.67
CA THR A 689 34.05 -36.45 23.57
C THR A 689 32.78 -35.81 24.11
N ASP A 690 32.93 -34.65 24.76
CA ASP A 690 31.78 -33.89 25.27
C ASP A 690 30.85 -33.52 24.10
N LEU A 691 29.55 -33.68 24.31
CA LEU A 691 28.51 -33.37 23.32
C LEU A 691 28.56 -31.89 22.89
N ASP A 692 28.98 -31.01 23.79
CA ASP A 692 29.23 -29.60 23.49
C ASP A 692 30.35 -29.43 22.45
N THR A 693 31.43 -30.21 22.55
CA THR A 693 32.52 -30.20 21.57
C THR A 693 32.05 -30.83 20.24
N LEU A 694 31.26 -31.89 20.28
CA LEU A 694 30.76 -32.57 19.09
C LEU A 694 29.81 -31.72 18.24
N LEU A 695 28.99 -30.87 18.87
CA LEU A 695 27.98 -30.06 18.17
C LEU A 695 28.50 -28.70 17.69
N PHE A 696 29.52 -28.16 18.33
CA PHE A 696 29.97 -26.79 18.10
C PHE A 696 31.44 -26.67 17.70
N ALA A 697 32.17 -27.78 17.52
CA ALA A 697 33.46 -27.76 16.84
C ALA A 697 33.28 -27.50 15.34
N ASP A 698 34.31 -26.95 14.69
CA ASP A 698 34.33 -26.69 13.24
C ASP A 698 34.07 -27.95 12.39
N ASP A 699 34.21 -29.15 12.97
CA ASP A 699 33.95 -30.46 12.35
C ASP A 699 32.51 -31.00 12.59
N GLY A 700 31.53 -30.13 12.89
CA GLY A 700 30.14 -30.51 13.21
C GLY A 700 29.40 -31.40 12.18
N ALA A 701 29.98 -31.61 10.99
CA ALA A 701 29.51 -32.54 9.95
C ALA A 701 29.37 -33.99 10.45
N TRP A 702 30.12 -34.41 11.48
CA TRP A 702 30.03 -35.79 11.95
C TRP A 702 28.68 -36.15 12.57
N PHE A 703 28.08 -35.24 13.36
CA PHE A 703 26.82 -35.52 14.03
C PHE A 703 25.67 -35.67 13.01
N THR A 704 25.73 -34.89 11.93
CA THR A 704 24.73 -34.88 10.87
C THR A 704 24.81 -36.12 9.99
N ASP A 705 26.02 -36.54 9.63
CA ASP A 705 26.23 -37.73 8.80
C ASP A 705 25.82 -39.00 9.55
N THR A 706 26.20 -39.11 10.83
CA THR A 706 25.81 -40.26 11.68
C THR A 706 24.30 -40.31 11.92
N ALA A 707 23.63 -39.15 12.05
CA ALA A 707 22.19 -39.08 12.18
C ALA A 707 21.46 -39.43 10.86
N ARG A 708 22.06 -39.15 9.70
CA ARG A 708 21.54 -39.55 8.37
C ARG A 708 21.74 -41.04 8.11
N ASP A 709 22.93 -41.58 8.40
CA ASP A 709 23.32 -42.97 8.10
C ASP A 709 22.59 -44.02 8.95
N THR A 710 22.10 -43.66 10.13
CA THR A 710 21.37 -44.62 10.98
C THR A 710 20.01 -45.06 10.41
N GLY A 711 19.60 -44.50 9.26
CA GLY A 711 18.42 -44.93 8.49
C GLY A 711 17.09 -44.80 9.26
N ASP A 712 17.15 -44.13 10.41
CA ASP A 712 16.01 -44.00 11.30
C ASP A 712 15.18 -42.84 10.76
N ASN A 713 14.12 -43.17 10.00
CA ASN A 713 13.13 -42.19 9.49
C ASN A 713 12.47 -41.37 10.62
N GLY A 714 12.70 -41.74 11.89
CA GLY A 714 12.34 -40.95 13.06
C GLY A 714 13.36 -39.86 13.45
N LEU A 715 14.60 -39.94 12.94
CA LEU A 715 15.69 -38.99 13.17
C LEU A 715 15.93 -37.99 12.06
N THR A 716 15.68 -38.36 10.81
CA THR A 716 15.62 -37.43 9.68
C THR A 716 14.43 -36.49 9.89
N ALA A 717 14.71 -35.44 10.65
CA ALA A 717 13.88 -34.26 10.71
C ALA A 717 13.58 -33.83 9.26
N ALA A 718 12.43 -33.18 9.09
CA ALA A 718 12.17 -32.35 7.93
C ALA A 718 13.48 -31.70 7.44
N VAL A 719 13.96 -32.09 6.26
CA VAL A 719 15.11 -31.47 5.62
C VAL A 719 14.57 -30.49 4.61
N SER A 720 15.15 -29.29 4.53
CA SER A 720 14.87 -28.38 3.43
C SER A 720 15.25 -29.05 2.13
N TYR A 721 14.34 -29.19 1.17
CA TYR A 721 14.71 -29.72 -0.13
C TYR A 721 15.60 -28.77 -0.94
N VAL A 722 15.77 -27.52 -0.48
CA VAL A 722 16.60 -26.52 -1.15
C VAL A 722 18.02 -26.53 -0.59
N SER A 723 18.19 -26.33 0.72
CA SER A 723 19.51 -26.30 1.34
C SER A 723 20.04 -27.68 1.73
N LEU A 724 19.18 -28.71 1.72
CA LEU A 724 19.46 -30.04 2.28
C LEU A 724 19.83 -30.01 3.77
N GLN A 725 19.47 -28.93 4.48
CA GLN A 725 19.70 -28.79 5.90
C GLN A 725 18.47 -29.15 6.73
N CYS A 726 18.69 -29.71 7.92
CA CYS A 726 17.66 -30.00 8.90
C CYS A 726 17.58 -28.91 9.99
N ASN A 727 16.53 -28.94 10.83
CA ASN A 727 16.34 -27.95 11.89
C ASN A 727 17.48 -27.94 12.93
N VAL A 728 18.13 -29.09 13.18
CA VAL A 728 19.26 -29.17 14.11
C VAL A 728 20.45 -28.37 13.56
N GLU A 729 20.75 -28.55 12.27
CA GLU A 729 21.86 -27.89 11.58
C GLU A 729 21.65 -26.38 11.56
N LEU A 730 20.47 -25.91 11.13
CA LEU A 730 20.14 -24.49 11.16
C LEU A 730 20.24 -23.92 12.58
N LEU A 731 19.63 -24.55 13.58
CA LEU A 731 19.71 -24.06 14.97
C LEU A 731 21.12 -24.11 15.56
N ALA A 732 21.96 -25.05 15.12
CA ALA A 732 23.37 -25.09 15.52
C ALA A 732 24.14 -23.91 14.92
N GLU A 733 23.89 -23.56 13.65
CA GLU A 733 24.46 -22.36 13.00
C GLU A 733 24.03 -21.07 13.71
N TRP A 734 22.78 -20.98 14.17
CA TRP A 734 22.30 -19.86 14.99
C TRP A 734 23.14 -19.67 16.26
N VAL A 735 23.58 -20.77 16.87
CA VAL A 735 24.32 -20.79 18.13
C VAL A 735 25.82 -20.57 17.91
N SER A 736 26.39 -21.12 16.83
CA SER A 736 27.83 -21.09 16.55
C SER A 736 28.31 -19.78 15.94
N THR A 737 27.45 -19.03 15.25
CA THR A 737 27.92 -17.89 14.46
C THR A 737 28.35 -16.70 15.32
N CYS A 738 29.64 -16.35 15.20
CA CYS A 738 30.31 -15.26 15.89
C CYS A 738 29.79 -13.87 15.49
N THR A 739 29.52 -13.07 16.54
CA THR A 739 29.35 -11.61 16.77
C THR A 739 29.57 -10.55 15.67
N ARG A 740 29.72 -10.87 14.38
CA ARG A 740 29.77 -9.84 13.35
C ARG A 740 28.42 -9.13 13.27
N PRO A 741 28.42 -7.79 13.10
CA PRO A 741 27.19 -7.03 12.93
C PRO A 741 26.58 -7.36 11.58
N VAL A 742 25.76 -8.40 11.57
CA VAL A 742 24.93 -8.81 10.46
C VAL A 742 23.57 -8.15 10.68
N THR A 743 23.01 -7.51 9.66
CA THR A 743 21.66 -6.94 9.75
C THR A 743 20.63 -8.04 10.00
N GLU A 744 19.47 -7.71 10.55
CA GLU A 744 18.43 -8.71 10.86
C GLU A 744 17.98 -9.50 9.64
N TYR A 745 17.96 -8.84 8.49
CA TYR A 745 17.65 -9.48 7.22
C TYR A 745 18.75 -10.44 6.80
N GLU A 746 20.01 -10.02 6.84
CA GLU A 746 21.14 -10.91 6.54
C GLU A 746 21.18 -12.09 7.52
N TYR A 747 20.74 -11.92 8.77
CA TYR A 747 20.62 -13.02 9.73
C TYR A 747 19.54 -14.02 9.29
N LEU A 748 18.38 -13.54 8.85
CA LEU A 748 17.30 -14.40 8.34
C LEU A 748 17.68 -15.11 7.03
N VAL A 749 18.47 -14.46 6.18
CA VAL A 749 18.98 -15.02 4.91
C VAL A 749 20.13 -15.99 5.15
N ALA A 750 20.93 -15.79 6.19
CA ALA A 750 22.10 -16.63 6.46
C ALA A 750 21.74 -17.93 7.19
N PHE A 751 20.85 -17.86 8.19
CA PHE A 751 20.70 -18.97 9.14
C PHE A 751 19.34 -19.67 9.10
N GLY A 752 18.35 -19.10 8.41
CA GLY A 752 17.09 -19.76 8.06
C GLY A 752 16.27 -20.35 9.23
N PHE A 753 15.14 -20.96 8.88
CA PHE A 753 14.33 -21.89 9.67
C PHE A 753 13.56 -22.79 8.74
N ILE A 754 13.38 -24.05 9.11
CA ILE A 754 12.51 -24.91 8.35
C ILE A 754 11.06 -24.55 8.58
N GLY A 755 10.36 -24.28 7.49
CA GLY A 755 8.94 -24.03 7.44
C GLY A 755 8.22 -25.01 6.52
N VAL A 756 6.91 -25.05 6.70
CA VAL A 756 5.99 -25.71 5.78
C VAL A 756 5.55 -24.69 4.72
N PRO A 757 5.70 -24.97 3.41
CA PRO A 757 5.20 -24.09 2.38
C PRO A 757 3.71 -23.84 2.51
N ILE A 758 3.31 -22.58 2.40
CA ILE A 758 1.90 -22.17 2.39
C ILE A 758 1.61 -21.28 1.20
N GLN A 759 0.36 -21.33 0.73
CA GLN A 759 -0.16 -20.39 -0.24
C GLN A 759 -1.13 -19.42 0.44
N LEU A 760 -0.74 -18.14 0.41
CA LEU A 760 -1.42 -17.06 1.10
C LEU A 760 -2.13 -16.16 0.09
N ASP A 761 -3.46 -16.09 0.15
CA ASP A 761 -4.25 -15.16 -0.64
C ASP A 761 -4.19 -13.78 0.05
N ARG A 762 -3.21 -12.97 -0.34
CA ARG A 762 -3.01 -11.62 0.22
C ARG A 762 -4.14 -10.69 -0.20
N ARG A 763 -4.76 -9.98 0.76
CA ARG A 763 -5.73 -8.90 0.48
C ARG A 763 -5.36 -7.68 1.30
N ALA A 764 -5.70 -6.47 0.85
CA ALA A 764 -5.45 -5.26 1.64
C ALA A 764 -6.05 -5.35 3.06
N ALA A 765 -7.19 -6.03 3.19
CA ALA A 765 -7.84 -6.25 4.48
C ALA A 765 -7.02 -7.13 5.45
N THR A 766 -6.19 -8.06 4.95
CA THR A 766 -5.35 -8.93 5.82
C THR A 766 -4.28 -8.15 6.57
N LEU A 767 -3.93 -6.96 6.07
CA LEU A 767 -2.98 -6.04 6.69
C LEU A 767 -3.59 -5.32 7.90
N MET A 768 -4.88 -4.99 7.81
CA MET A 768 -5.64 -4.32 8.88
C MET A 768 -6.16 -5.32 9.90
N ASN A 769 -6.52 -6.54 9.46
CA ASN A 769 -7.01 -7.60 10.30
C ASN A 769 -6.38 -8.95 9.90
N PRO A 770 -5.42 -9.49 10.66
CA PRO A 770 -4.72 -10.72 10.29
C PRO A 770 -5.66 -11.93 10.27
N PHE A 771 -6.83 -11.86 10.93
CA PHE A 771 -7.83 -12.93 10.90
C PHE A 771 -8.67 -12.96 9.63
N GLU A 772 -8.55 -11.98 8.75
CA GLU A 772 -9.15 -12.01 7.40
C GLU A 772 -8.22 -12.64 6.36
N MET A 773 -7.05 -13.09 6.80
CA MET A 773 -6.15 -13.93 6.03
C MET A 773 -6.87 -15.16 5.47
N LYS A 774 -6.60 -15.49 4.21
CA LYS A 774 -7.04 -16.74 3.59
C LYS A 774 -5.80 -17.53 3.16
N ILE A 775 -5.67 -18.74 3.69
CA ILE A 775 -4.63 -19.69 3.29
C ILE A 775 -5.30 -20.73 2.43
N SER A 776 -4.98 -20.71 1.14
CA SER A 776 -5.58 -21.58 0.13
C SER A 776 -4.93 -22.96 0.11
N ARG A 777 -3.67 -23.07 0.54
CA ARG A 777 -2.94 -24.35 0.60
C ARG A 777 -1.89 -24.36 1.70
N VAL A 778 -1.68 -25.52 2.30
CA VAL A 778 -0.52 -25.84 3.15
C VAL A 778 0.08 -27.12 2.59
N ALA A 779 1.27 -27.04 2.01
CA ALA A 779 1.90 -28.19 1.38
C ALA A 779 2.20 -29.26 2.43
N ASP A 780 1.92 -30.53 2.13
CA ASP A 780 2.28 -31.64 3.01
C ASP A 780 3.54 -32.36 2.51
N GLY A 781 4.38 -32.79 3.45
CA GLY A 781 5.54 -33.63 3.17
C GLY A 781 6.84 -32.90 2.84
N SER A 782 6.79 -31.76 2.13
CA SER A 782 8.00 -31.02 1.75
C SER A 782 8.24 -29.79 2.59
N PHE A 783 9.50 -29.60 2.97
CA PHE A 783 9.93 -28.54 3.86
C PHE A 783 10.93 -27.64 3.15
N VAL A 784 10.89 -26.35 3.45
CA VAL A 784 11.78 -25.34 2.88
C VAL A 784 12.33 -24.52 4.03
N ASP A 785 13.63 -24.21 3.97
CA ASP A 785 14.21 -23.28 4.90
C ASP A 785 13.99 -21.82 4.46
N SER A 786 13.79 -20.95 5.45
CA SER A 786 13.52 -19.54 5.22
C SER A 786 14.68 -18.78 4.59
N ALA A 787 15.92 -19.25 4.76
CA ALA A 787 17.11 -18.62 4.18
C ALA A 787 17.11 -18.80 2.65
N SER A 788 16.92 -20.04 2.19
CA SER A 788 16.76 -20.39 0.79
C SER A 788 15.57 -19.67 0.16
N LEU A 789 14.41 -19.62 0.83
CA LEU A 789 13.27 -18.87 0.32
C LEU A 789 13.58 -17.37 0.21
N ALA A 790 14.23 -16.78 1.21
CA ALA A 790 14.61 -15.37 1.13
C ALA A 790 15.63 -15.11 0.02
N GLY A 791 16.58 -16.02 -0.20
CA GLY A 791 17.56 -15.97 -1.28
C GLY A 791 16.89 -16.09 -2.66
N ALA A 792 15.93 -17.00 -2.80
CA ALA A 792 15.21 -17.21 -4.05
C ALA A 792 14.25 -16.06 -4.37
N LEU A 793 13.50 -15.57 -3.37
CA LEU A 793 12.70 -14.34 -3.49
C LEU A 793 13.58 -13.14 -3.86
N ARG A 794 14.82 -13.09 -3.35
CA ARG A 794 15.81 -12.07 -3.72
C ARG A 794 16.33 -12.24 -5.15
N GLY A 795 16.52 -13.48 -5.59
CA GLY A 795 16.98 -13.83 -6.94
C GLY A 795 15.87 -13.84 -7.99
N ALA A 796 14.60 -13.66 -7.60
CA ALA A 796 13.42 -13.94 -8.43
C ALA A 796 13.44 -15.34 -9.05
N SER A 797 14.08 -16.29 -8.36
CA SER A 797 14.11 -17.69 -8.74
C SER A 797 12.91 -18.38 -8.11
N PRO A 798 12.01 -19.02 -8.89
CA PRO A 798 10.91 -19.76 -8.31
C PRO A 798 11.47 -20.95 -7.54
N ILE A 799 11.03 -21.13 -6.29
CA ILE A 799 11.24 -22.38 -5.57
C ILE A 799 10.03 -23.26 -5.85
N LEU A 800 10.27 -24.35 -6.57
CA LEU A 800 9.29 -25.40 -6.76
C LEU A 800 9.60 -26.55 -5.78
N PRO A 801 8.59 -27.14 -5.14
CA PRO A 801 8.76 -28.39 -4.42
C PRO A 801 9.35 -29.47 -5.36
N PRO A 802 10.16 -30.41 -4.85
CA PRO A 802 10.76 -31.47 -5.67
C PRO A 802 9.69 -32.38 -6.29
N GLU A 803 8.54 -32.51 -5.63
CA GLU A 803 7.36 -33.16 -6.17
C GLU A 803 6.70 -32.39 -7.34
N GLY A 804 7.10 -31.14 -7.60
CA GLY A 804 6.42 -30.25 -8.53
C GLY A 804 5.24 -29.51 -7.88
N GLY A 805 4.49 -28.78 -8.70
CA GLY A 805 3.34 -27.99 -8.26
C GLY A 805 3.60 -26.49 -8.30
N ARG A 806 2.97 -25.75 -7.38
CA ARG A 806 3.01 -24.28 -7.35
C ARG A 806 4.28 -23.79 -6.66
N GLU A 807 4.75 -22.64 -7.12
CA GLU A 807 5.85 -21.90 -6.49
C GLU A 807 5.58 -21.66 -5.00
N VAL A 808 6.59 -21.92 -4.17
CA VAL A 808 6.56 -21.61 -2.74
C VAL A 808 6.64 -20.12 -2.55
N GLN A 809 5.52 -19.51 -2.18
CA GLN A 809 5.44 -18.07 -1.95
C GLN A 809 5.75 -17.68 -0.51
N ASP A 810 5.39 -18.55 0.45
CA ASP A 810 5.47 -18.25 1.88
C ASP A 810 5.72 -19.52 2.71
N LEU A 811 6.16 -19.33 3.96
CA LEU A 811 6.41 -20.42 4.92
C LEU A 811 5.62 -20.23 6.21
N LEU A 812 5.01 -21.32 6.66
CA LEU A 812 4.55 -21.49 8.02
C LEU A 812 5.67 -22.11 8.87
N LEU A 813 6.31 -21.29 9.68
CA LEU A 813 7.33 -21.76 10.63
C LEU A 813 6.66 -22.43 11.83
N LEU A 814 7.04 -23.67 12.11
CA LEU A 814 6.45 -24.52 13.15
C LEU A 814 7.50 -24.93 14.18
N VAL A 815 7.06 -25.14 15.42
CA VAL A 815 7.90 -25.74 16.46
C VAL A 815 8.16 -27.18 16.06
N ASP A 816 9.43 -27.54 15.94
CA ASP A 816 9.84 -28.90 15.65
C ASP A 816 9.56 -29.78 16.89
N PRO A 817 8.68 -30.79 16.80
CA PRO A 817 8.43 -31.68 17.93
C PRO A 817 9.66 -32.50 18.34
N ALA A 818 10.67 -32.65 17.47
CA ALA A 818 11.94 -33.28 17.79
C ALA A 818 12.88 -32.33 18.56
N LEU A 819 12.69 -31.02 18.44
CA LEU A 819 13.48 -29.97 19.09
C LEU A 819 12.57 -28.97 19.82
N PRO A 820 11.73 -29.43 20.76
CA PRO A 820 10.60 -28.65 21.25
C PRO A 820 11.01 -27.42 22.07
N ARG A 821 12.17 -27.41 22.74
CA ARG A 821 12.62 -26.28 23.56
C ARG A 821 13.34 -25.25 22.71
N SER A 822 14.31 -25.70 21.92
CA SER A 822 15.15 -24.85 21.08
C SER A 822 14.35 -24.21 19.95
N SER A 823 13.55 -24.96 19.19
CA SER A 823 12.71 -24.39 18.13
C SER A 823 11.63 -23.44 18.67
N ALA A 824 11.07 -23.70 19.86
CA ALA A 824 10.12 -22.79 20.49
C ALA A 824 10.79 -21.48 20.96
N LEU A 825 12.00 -21.55 21.52
CA LEU A 825 12.79 -20.37 21.87
C LEU A 825 13.16 -19.54 20.63
N ALA A 826 13.59 -20.21 19.57
CA ALA A 826 13.92 -19.59 18.30
C ALA A 826 12.68 -18.93 17.68
N LEU A 827 11.53 -19.61 17.74
CA LEU A 827 10.25 -19.04 17.30
C LEU A 827 9.82 -17.83 18.12
N ALA A 828 10.11 -17.78 19.42
CA ALA A 828 9.83 -16.62 20.26
C ALA A 828 10.84 -15.47 20.14
N SER A 829 11.85 -15.61 19.28
CA SER A 829 12.82 -14.54 19.02
C SER A 829 12.16 -13.35 18.29
N PRO A 830 12.66 -12.11 18.49
CA PRO A 830 12.25 -10.95 17.72
C PRO A 830 12.51 -11.09 16.21
N LEU A 831 13.51 -11.90 15.81
CA LEU A 831 13.81 -12.16 14.42
C LEU A 831 12.62 -12.80 13.70
N MET A 832 11.84 -13.62 14.39
CA MET A 832 10.62 -14.21 13.82
C MET A 832 9.49 -13.22 13.63
N ASP A 833 9.39 -12.19 14.47
CA ASP A 833 8.44 -11.10 14.22
C ASP A 833 8.77 -10.41 12.90
N LYS A 834 10.06 -10.26 12.60
CA LYS A 834 10.52 -9.63 11.37
C LYS A 834 10.39 -10.54 10.16
N TRP A 835 10.70 -11.82 10.27
CA TRP A 835 10.46 -12.78 9.20
C TRP A 835 9.00 -12.75 8.74
N ILE A 836 8.09 -12.88 9.70
CA ILE A 836 6.64 -12.92 9.46
C ILE A 836 6.17 -11.59 8.88
N SER A 837 6.72 -10.47 9.36
CA SER A 837 6.46 -9.16 8.79
C SER A 837 6.94 -9.02 7.34
N MET A 838 8.16 -9.46 7.04
CA MET A 838 8.75 -9.37 5.71
C MET A 838 8.05 -10.27 4.70
N THR A 839 7.74 -11.51 5.07
CA THR A 839 7.13 -12.49 4.17
C THR A 839 5.63 -12.26 4.01
N LEU A 840 4.90 -12.09 5.11
CA LEU A 840 3.44 -11.98 5.05
C LEU A 840 2.96 -10.56 4.78
N CYS A 841 3.48 -9.56 5.51
CA CYS A 841 3.01 -8.17 5.35
C CYS A 841 3.69 -7.46 4.18
N ARG A 842 4.90 -7.90 3.79
CA ARG A 842 5.83 -7.14 2.92
C ARG A 842 6.08 -5.69 3.39
N ASP A 843 5.73 -5.41 4.64
CA ASP A 843 5.86 -4.12 5.30
C ASP A 843 6.14 -4.36 6.79
N LEU A 844 7.30 -3.88 7.24
CA LEU A 844 7.79 -4.04 8.60
C LEU A 844 6.86 -3.41 9.64
N ASP A 845 6.13 -2.35 9.29
CA ASP A 845 5.34 -1.54 10.22
C ASP A 845 3.90 -2.07 10.42
N MET A 846 3.42 -2.98 9.56
CA MET A 846 2.05 -3.52 9.63
C MET A 846 1.94 -4.83 10.42
N TYR A 847 3.05 -5.34 10.96
CA TYR A 847 3.03 -6.57 11.74
C TYR A 847 2.31 -6.41 13.08
N GLN A 848 1.24 -7.17 13.28
CA GLN A 848 0.38 -7.08 14.48
C GLN A 848 0.83 -8.00 15.63
N GLY A 849 2.09 -8.44 15.63
CA GLY A 849 2.61 -9.27 16.71
C GLY A 849 2.00 -10.67 16.74
N VAL A 850 1.78 -11.15 17.95
CA VAL A 850 1.26 -12.50 18.27
C VAL A 850 -0.05 -12.81 17.56
N SER A 851 -0.92 -11.80 17.40
CA SER A 851 -2.23 -11.97 16.75
C SER A 851 -2.07 -12.50 15.32
N GLN A 852 -1.06 -12.03 14.60
CA GLN A 852 -0.81 -12.44 13.23
C GLN A 852 -0.22 -13.85 13.15
N ARG A 853 0.67 -14.22 14.08
CA ARG A 853 1.16 -15.61 14.21
C ARG A 853 0.03 -16.59 14.51
N ILE A 854 -0.85 -16.22 15.44
CA ILE A 854 -2.02 -17.03 15.79
C ILE A 854 -2.95 -17.13 14.59
N ALA A 855 -3.23 -16.03 13.89
CA ALA A 855 -4.10 -16.04 12.72
C ALA A 855 -3.53 -16.92 11.61
N LEU A 856 -2.24 -16.77 11.29
CA LEU A 856 -1.53 -17.60 10.32
C LEU A 856 -1.67 -19.09 10.66
N ALA A 857 -1.29 -19.48 11.88
CA ALA A 857 -1.36 -20.88 12.30
C ALA A 857 -2.81 -21.40 12.38
N SER A 858 -3.78 -20.57 12.77
CA SER A 858 -5.19 -20.94 12.82
C SER A 858 -5.76 -21.18 11.43
N HIS A 859 -5.48 -20.29 10.49
CA HIS A 859 -5.91 -20.44 9.09
C HIS A 859 -5.21 -21.60 8.41
N SER A 860 -3.93 -21.87 8.72
CA SER A 860 -3.24 -23.04 8.21
C SER A 860 -3.85 -24.33 8.77
N LEU A 861 -4.20 -24.35 10.06
CA LEU A 861 -4.88 -25.49 10.68
C LEU A 861 -6.26 -25.71 10.04
N LEU A 862 -7.03 -24.64 9.83
CA LEU A 862 -8.32 -24.71 9.16
C LEU A 862 -8.19 -25.18 7.71
N CYS A 863 -7.16 -24.75 6.98
CA CYS A 863 -6.88 -25.23 5.63
C CYS A 863 -6.59 -26.74 5.63
N VAL A 864 -5.73 -27.22 6.54
CA VAL A 864 -5.40 -28.65 6.66
C VAL A 864 -6.60 -29.50 7.09
N LEU A 865 -7.47 -28.98 7.96
CA LEU A 865 -8.66 -29.69 8.45
C LEU A 865 -9.89 -29.56 7.54
N GLY A 866 -10.00 -28.44 6.82
CA GLY A 866 -11.23 -27.99 6.18
C GLY A 866 -11.49 -28.57 4.80
N GLY A 867 -10.48 -29.12 4.13
CA GLY A 867 -10.65 -29.81 2.85
C GLY A 867 -11.15 -28.95 1.69
N ASP A 868 -11.38 -27.64 1.89
CA ASP A 868 -11.71 -26.66 0.85
C ASP A 868 -10.45 -26.32 0.02
N SER A 869 -9.81 -27.33 -0.54
CA SER A 869 -8.78 -27.12 -1.56
C SER A 869 -9.47 -26.79 -2.87
N ASP A 870 -9.06 -25.69 -3.52
CA ASP A 870 -9.41 -25.43 -4.91
C ASP A 870 -9.12 -26.69 -5.76
N ASP A 871 -10.04 -27.07 -6.63
CA ASP A 871 -9.92 -28.30 -7.45
C ASP A 871 -8.62 -28.34 -8.26
N GLU A 872 -8.19 -27.18 -8.72
CA GLU A 872 -6.93 -27.01 -9.44
C GLU A 872 -5.71 -27.25 -8.54
N ALA A 873 -5.77 -26.79 -7.29
CA ALA A 873 -4.70 -27.04 -6.31
C ALA A 873 -4.62 -28.54 -5.96
N LEU A 874 -5.78 -29.20 -5.84
CA LEU A 874 -5.87 -30.64 -5.61
C LEU A 874 -5.26 -31.44 -6.76
N GLN A 875 -5.52 -31.05 -8.00
CA GLN A 875 -4.94 -31.70 -9.17
C GLN A 875 -3.41 -31.61 -9.14
N LEU A 876 -2.87 -30.42 -8.89
CA LEU A 876 -1.42 -30.20 -8.80
C LEU A 876 -0.79 -30.97 -7.63
N ASP A 877 -1.49 -31.08 -6.49
CA ASP A 877 -1.04 -31.89 -5.35
C ASP A 877 -0.98 -33.38 -5.70
N VAL A 878 -2.00 -33.89 -6.38
CA VAL A 878 -2.03 -35.30 -6.79
C VAL A 878 -0.95 -35.58 -7.82
N GLU A 879 -0.81 -34.75 -8.86
CA GLU A 879 0.30 -34.84 -9.82
C GLU A 879 1.66 -34.84 -9.12
N ALA A 880 1.80 -33.99 -8.11
CA ALA A 880 3.02 -33.91 -7.33
C ALA A 880 3.26 -35.18 -6.49
N ASP A 881 2.25 -35.71 -5.81
CA ASP A 881 2.34 -36.98 -5.08
C ASP A 881 2.74 -38.15 -5.97
N PHE A 882 2.22 -38.20 -7.21
CA PHE A 882 2.64 -39.19 -8.20
C PHE A 882 4.10 -38.98 -8.61
N LYS A 883 4.52 -37.74 -8.88
CA LYS A 883 5.94 -37.42 -9.13
C LYS A 883 6.83 -37.73 -7.93
N ARG A 884 6.35 -37.62 -6.70
CA ARG A 884 7.09 -37.99 -5.48
C ARG A 884 7.22 -39.50 -5.33
N ALA A 885 6.14 -40.24 -5.58
CA ALA A 885 6.12 -41.70 -5.52
C ALA A 885 7.04 -42.32 -6.58
N PHE A 886 7.20 -41.65 -7.73
CA PHE A 886 7.98 -42.13 -8.87
C PHE A 886 9.27 -41.33 -9.14
N GLY A 887 9.57 -40.31 -8.33
CA GLY A 887 10.66 -39.35 -8.52
C GLY A 887 12.02 -40.02 -8.40
N GLY A 888 12.57 -40.43 -9.53
CA GLY A 888 13.81 -41.21 -9.64
C GLY A 888 13.66 -42.50 -10.45
N ARG A 889 12.44 -42.89 -10.82
CA ARG A 889 12.16 -44.02 -11.71
C ARG A 889 11.67 -43.53 -13.07
N THR A 890 12.09 -44.22 -14.13
CA THR A 890 11.50 -44.03 -15.46
C THR A 890 10.11 -44.64 -15.46
N VAL A 891 9.08 -43.80 -15.41
CA VAL A 891 7.67 -44.21 -15.54
C VAL A 891 7.15 -43.85 -16.92
N TYR A 892 6.22 -44.66 -17.40
CA TYR A 892 5.70 -44.59 -18.75
C TYR A 892 4.21 -44.26 -18.77
N GLN A 893 3.69 -43.93 -19.94
CA GLN A 893 2.27 -43.84 -20.22
C GLN A 893 1.93 -44.69 -21.44
N CYS A 894 0.70 -45.21 -21.46
CA CYS A 894 0.23 -46.02 -22.57
C CYS A 894 0.11 -45.19 -23.85
N ALA A 895 0.88 -45.53 -24.89
CA ALA A 895 0.86 -44.84 -26.19
C ALA A 895 -0.53 -44.86 -26.87
N ARG A 896 -1.38 -45.85 -26.55
CA ARG A 896 -2.73 -45.96 -27.12
C ARG A 896 -3.77 -45.03 -26.48
N CYS A 897 -3.72 -44.84 -25.17
CA CYS A 897 -4.79 -44.13 -24.44
C CYS A 897 -4.30 -43.02 -23.49
N GLY A 898 -3.00 -42.75 -23.46
CA GLY A 898 -2.37 -41.74 -22.60
C GLY A 898 -2.42 -42.05 -21.11
N PHE A 899 -2.80 -43.26 -20.70
CA PHE A 899 -2.89 -43.61 -19.29
C PHE A 899 -1.49 -43.77 -18.68
N GLY A 900 -1.17 -42.95 -17.69
CA GLY A 900 0.06 -43.00 -16.88
C GLY A 900 -0.13 -42.30 -15.53
N PRO A 901 0.84 -42.43 -14.59
CA PRO A 901 2.09 -43.18 -14.72
C PRO A 901 1.88 -44.71 -14.61
N VAL A 902 2.63 -45.46 -15.42
CA VAL A 902 2.77 -46.92 -15.36
C VAL A 902 4.23 -47.24 -15.04
N ASP A 903 4.46 -47.93 -13.92
CA ASP A 903 5.80 -48.34 -13.48
C ASP A 903 6.09 -49.75 -14.00
N HIS A 904 7.01 -49.86 -14.96
CA HIS A 904 7.53 -51.13 -15.48
C HIS A 904 8.81 -51.56 -14.75
N HIS A 905 8.84 -51.39 -13.42
CA HIS A 905 10.02 -51.58 -12.60
C HIS A 905 10.73 -52.91 -12.89
N SER A 906 12.00 -52.83 -13.28
CA SER A 906 12.94 -53.97 -13.39
C SER A 906 12.70 -54.96 -14.55
N CYS A 907 11.82 -54.64 -15.50
CA CYS A 907 11.62 -55.44 -16.70
C CYS A 907 12.20 -54.71 -17.92
N SER A 908 13.41 -55.08 -18.36
CA SER A 908 13.95 -54.62 -19.66
C SER A 908 13.24 -55.29 -20.84
N ASP A 909 12.64 -56.46 -20.59
CA ASP A 909 11.74 -57.18 -21.49
C ASP A 909 10.38 -57.30 -20.81
N LEU A 910 9.38 -56.59 -21.35
CA LEU A 910 8.03 -56.58 -20.79
C LEU A 910 7.28 -57.89 -21.06
N PHE A 911 7.74 -58.71 -22.00
CA PHE A 911 7.14 -60.01 -22.34
C PHE A 911 7.47 -61.09 -21.32
N SER A 912 8.74 -61.16 -20.88
CA SER A 912 9.25 -62.21 -19.99
C SER A 912 8.42 -62.46 -18.72
N HIS A 913 7.78 -61.41 -18.17
CA HIS A 913 6.95 -61.50 -16.96
C HIS A 913 5.45 -61.21 -17.21
N HIS A 914 5.03 -60.95 -18.44
CA HIS A 914 3.63 -60.67 -18.74
C HIS A 914 2.79 -61.96 -18.67
N GLY A 915 1.79 -61.98 -17.79
CA GLY A 915 0.95 -63.15 -17.54
C GLY A 915 1.56 -64.14 -16.54
N GLU A 916 2.74 -63.86 -15.98
CA GLU A 916 3.35 -64.72 -14.96
C GLU A 916 2.49 -64.74 -13.69
N GLN A 917 2.21 -65.93 -13.19
CA GLN A 917 1.39 -66.12 -12.00
C GLN A 917 2.30 -66.38 -10.78
N SER A 918 2.34 -65.45 -9.83
CA SER A 918 3.06 -65.59 -8.56
C SER A 918 2.05 -65.69 -7.41
N GLY A 919 1.76 -66.92 -6.99
CA GLY A 919 0.66 -67.20 -6.06
C GLY A 919 -0.70 -66.87 -6.67
N ASN A 920 -1.48 -66.00 -6.01
CA ASN A 920 -2.79 -65.55 -6.49
C ASN A 920 -2.73 -64.27 -7.34
N ALA A 921 -1.54 -63.70 -7.56
CA ALA A 921 -1.36 -62.50 -8.37
C ALA A 921 -0.85 -62.89 -9.77
N VAL A 922 -1.44 -62.31 -10.81
CA VAL A 922 -0.94 -62.38 -12.19
C VAL A 922 -0.25 -61.06 -12.51
N ALA A 923 1.03 -61.10 -12.83
CA ALA A 923 1.77 -59.94 -13.31
C ALA A 923 1.22 -59.55 -14.68
N SER A 924 0.67 -58.34 -14.81
CA SER A 924 0.18 -57.83 -16.09
C SER A 924 0.88 -56.51 -16.40
N ASN A 925 1.78 -56.56 -17.38
CA ASN A 925 2.42 -55.38 -17.98
C ASN A 925 1.51 -54.65 -18.99
N ALA A 926 0.26 -55.08 -19.19
CA ALA A 926 -0.68 -54.37 -20.06
C ALA A 926 -1.21 -53.09 -19.38
N CYS A 927 -1.57 -52.10 -20.19
CA CYS A 927 -2.20 -50.87 -19.73
C CYS A 927 -3.49 -51.22 -18.96
N PRO A 928 -3.64 -50.79 -17.69
CA PRO A 928 -4.82 -51.16 -16.90
C PRO A 928 -6.11 -50.50 -17.39
N LYS A 929 -6.02 -49.45 -18.23
CA LYS A 929 -7.18 -48.74 -18.79
C LYS A 929 -7.71 -49.39 -20.08
N CYS A 930 -6.84 -49.78 -21.00
CA CYS A 930 -7.24 -50.28 -22.32
C CYS A 930 -6.69 -51.66 -22.69
N SER A 931 -6.00 -52.32 -21.76
CA SER A 931 -5.35 -53.62 -21.93
C SER A 931 -4.34 -53.70 -23.07
N TRP A 932 -3.89 -52.55 -23.61
CA TRP A 932 -2.83 -52.49 -24.60
C TRP A 932 -1.50 -52.91 -23.98
N PHE A 933 -0.74 -53.73 -24.71
CA PHE A 933 0.56 -54.24 -24.31
C PHE A 933 1.50 -54.16 -25.50
N SER A 934 2.71 -53.67 -25.26
CA SER A 934 3.86 -53.89 -26.12
C SER A 934 4.95 -54.57 -25.29
N ASP A 935 5.62 -55.55 -25.91
CA ASP A 935 6.80 -56.22 -25.38
C ASP A 935 8.03 -55.30 -25.36
N CYS A 936 8.08 -54.32 -26.27
CA CYS A 936 9.12 -53.32 -26.36
C CYS A 936 8.83 -52.11 -25.45
N ILE A 937 9.69 -51.85 -24.47
CA ILE A 937 9.55 -50.72 -23.54
C ILE A 937 9.62 -49.35 -24.26
N HIS A 938 10.25 -49.28 -25.44
CA HIS A 938 10.32 -48.05 -26.25
C HIS A 938 9.02 -47.70 -26.95
N ASP A 939 8.08 -48.64 -27.05
CA ASP A 939 6.73 -48.36 -27.58
C ASP A 939 5.84 -47.71 -26.51
N TRP A 940 6.29 -47.70 -25.25
CA TRP A 940 5.65 -46.96 -24.18
C TRP A 940 6.23 -45.54 -24.13
N ASP A 941 5.36 -44.54 -24.18
CA ASP A 941 5.79 -43.15 -24.08
C ASP A 941 6.27 -42.86 -22.66
N LEU A 942 7.26 -41.98 -22.50
CA LEU A 942 7.60 -41.45 -21.19
C LEU A 942 6.39 -40.69 -20.64
N TRP A 943 6.09 -40.87 -19.35
CA TRP A 943 4.97 -40.15 -18.74
C TRP A 943 5.19 -38.64 -18.80
N ASP A 944 4.22 -37.92 -19.35
CA ASP A 944 4.25 -36.47 -19.54
C ASP A 944 4.05 -35.66 -18.25
N GLY A 945 3.80 -36.36 -17.14
CA GLY A 945 3.59 -35.77 -15.82
C GLY A 945 2.18 -35.21 -15.60
N GLN A 946 1.24 -35.47 -16.51
CA GLN A 946 -0.17 -35.11 -16.37
C GLN A 946 -1.02 -36.32 -15.97
N ILE A 947 -2.05 -36.09 -15.16
CA ILE A 947 -3.00 -37.14 -14.77
C ILE A 947 -4.30 -36.94 -15.56
N PRO A 948 -4.80 -37.99 -16.25
CA PRO A 948 -6.06 -37.88 -16.99
C PRO A 948 -7.21 -37.39 -16.10
N SER A 949 -8.04 -36.49 -16.64
CA SER A 949 -9.12 -35.83 -15.88
C SER A 949 -10.10 -36.81 -15.25
N GLU A 950 -10.26 -37.99 -15.84
CA GLU A 950 -11.15 -39.05 -15.34
C GLU A 950 -10.63 -39.65 -14.03
N VAL A 951 -9.30 -39.85 -13.92
CA VAL A 951 -8.66 -40.38 -12.71
C VAL A 951 -8.78 -39.37 -11.57
N LEU A 952 -8.68 -38.07 -11.87
CA LEU A 952 -8.91 -37.01 -10.90
C LEU A 952 -10.37 -37.00 -10.41
N LYS A 953 -11.34 -37.18 -11.32
CA LYS A 953 -12.78 -37.30 -10.96
C LYS A 953 -13.06 -38.53 -10.10
N GLU A 954 -12.48 -39.68 -10.42
CA GLU A 954 -12.63 -40.89 -9.60
C GLU A 954 -11.95 -40.76 -8.24
N GLY A 955 -10.75 -40.17 -8.22
CA GLY A 955 -10.03 -39.81 -7.00
C GLY A 955 -10.87 -38.90 -6.12
N ARG A 956 -11.53 -37.90 -6.72
CA ARG A 956 -12.47 -36.99 -6.06
C ARG A 956 -13.66 -37.73 -5.46
N LEU A 957 -14.36 -38.56 -6.23
CA LEU A 957 -15.50 -39.34 -5.74
C LEU A 957 -15.11 -40.30 -4.61
N ARG A 958 -13.90 -40.90 -4.70
CA ARG A 958 -13.34 -41.72 -3.61
C ARG A 958 -12.98 -40.87 -2.39
N ARG A 959 -12.46 -39.66 -2.58
CA ARG A 959 -12.09 -38.72 -1.51
C ARG A 959 -13.31 -38.10 -0.86
N GLU A 960 -14.37 -37.80 -1.60
CA GLU A 960 -15.68 -37.39 -1.07
C GLU A 960 -16.32 -38.51 -0.24
N LYS A 961 -16.24 -39.77 -0.70
CA LYS A 961 -16.68 -40.94 0.09
C LYS A 961 -15.77 -41.21 1.30
N LYS A 962 -14.46 -40.93 1.21
CA LYS A 962 -13.49 -41.00 2.32
C LYS A 962 -13.37 -39.71 3.14
N SER A 963 -14.09 -38.63 2.79
CA SER A 963 -13.85 -37.25 3.25
C SER A 963 -13.97 -37.05 4.75
N SER A 964 -14.48 -38.07 5.45
CA SER A 964 -14.44 -38.08 6.89
C SER A 964 -13.01 -38.20 7.45
N SER A 965 -12.05 -38.91 6.83
CA SER A 965 -10.73 -39.23 7.42
C SER A 965 -9.57 -38.42 6.86
N LEU A 966 -8.98 -37.56 7.72
CA LEU A 966 -7.67 -36.94 7.51
C LEU A 966 -6.61 -37.99 7.16
N SER A 967 -5.77 -37.70 6.18
CA SER A 967 -4.60 -38.53 5.91
C SER A 967 -3.65 -38.50 7.13
N THR A 968 -2.79 -39.51 7.27
CA THR A 968 -1.80 -39.53 8.35
C THR A 968 -0.86 -38.31 8.27
N SER A 969 -0.46 -37.88 7.06
CA SER A 969 0.37 -36.68 6.84
C SER A 969 -0.35 -35.41 7.31
N GLN A 970 -1.61 -35.22 6.91
CA GLN A 970 -2.44 -34.08 7.30
C GLN A 970 -2.71 -34.07 8.81
N ALA A 971 -2.99 -35.23 9.40
CA ALA A 971 -3.19 -35.35 10.85
C ALA A 971 -1.92 -34.98 11.63
N LEU A 972 -0.75 -35.46 11.18
CA LEU A 972 0.54 -35.10 11.79
C LEU A 972 0.84 -33.62 11.61
N LEU A 973 0.57 -33.04 10.45
CA LEU A 973 0.75 -31.62 10.18
C LEU A 973 -0.19 -30.76 11.05
N ALA A 974 -1.47 -31.11 11.13
CA ALA A 974 -2.45 -30.45 12.00
C ALA A 974 -2.01 -30.50 13.48
N LEU A 975 -1.50 -31.65 13.94
CA LEU A 975 -0.94 -31.79 15.29
C LEU A 975 0.29 -30.91 15.50
N ARG A 976 1.19 -30.80 14.51
CA ARG A 976 2.36 -29.91 14.56
C ARG A 976 1.95 -28.44 14.61
N ILE A 977 0.97 -28.03 13.82
CA ILE A 977 0.41 -26.67 13.84
C ILE A 977 -0.20 -26.38 15.21
N GLY A 978 -1.06 -27.26 15.72
CA GLY A 978 -1.67 -27.11 17.04
C GLY A 978 -0.66 -27.09 18.19
N TYR A 979 0.39 -27.91 18.11
CA TYR A 979 1.49 -27.90 19.07
C TYR A 979 2.24 -26.55 19.04
N SER A 980 2.54 -26.04 17.85
CA SER A 980 3.22 -24.76 17.66
C SER A 980 2.41 -23.60 18.21
N MET A 981 1.10 -23.56 17.93
CA MET A 981 0.18 -22.57 18.50
C MET A 981 0.21 -22.57 20.04
N ARG A 982 0.19 -23.77 20.65
CA ARG A 982 0.26 -23.90 22.11
C ARG A 982 1.56 -23.32 22.68
N GLN A 983 2.70 -23.55 22.01
CA GLN A 983 3.99 -23.04 22.47
C GLN A 983 4.12 -21.53 22.28
N ILE A 984 3.70 -21.00 21.13
CA ILE A 984 3.64 -19.55 20.88
C ILE A 984 2.78 -18.88 21.97
N TRP A 985 1.61 -19.45 22.27
CA TRP A 985 0.75 -18.95 23.33
C TRP A 985 1.45 -18.97 24.70
N ARG A 986 2.10 -20.07 25.07
CA ARG A 986 2.82 -20.21 26.35
C ARG A 986 3.94 -19.18 26.52
N LEU A 987 4.69 -18.89 25.46
CA LEU A 987 5.81 -17.95 25.51
C LEU A 987 5.35 -16.49 25.59
N HIS A 988 4.16 -16.17 25.07
CA HIS A 988 3.57 -14.84 25.20
C HIS A 988 2.77 -14.67 26.49
N ALA A 989 2.11 -15.72 26.95
CA ALA A 989 1.45 -15.81 28.24
C ALA A 989 2.37 -15.35 29.37
N THR A 990 3.61 -15.86 29.43
CA THR A 990 4.58 -15.50 30.46
C THR A 990 5.00 -14.03 30.42
N LYS A 991 5.02 -13.39 29.24
CA LYS A 991 5.28 -11.94 29.10
C LYS A 991 4.10 -11.08 29.60
N ILE A 992 2.86 -11.55 29.44
CA ILE A 992 1.64 -10.83 29.86
C ILE A 992 1.41 -10.92 31.39
N VAL A 993 1.94 -11.97 32.03
CA VAL A 993 1.72 -12.28 33.46
C VAL A 993 2.35 -11.27 34.43
N VAL A 994 3.25 -10.39 33.98
CA VAL A 994 3.90 -9.38 34.86
C VAL A 994 2.94 -8.24 35.29
N GLY A 995 1.69 -8.20 34.82
CA GLY A 995 0.79 -7.05 35.03
C GLY A 995 -0.39 -7.19 36.01
N SER A 996 -0.86 -8.39 36.40
CA SER A 996 -2.02 -8.51 37.33
C SER A 996 -2.34 -9.96 37.73
N ARG A 997 -2.58 -10.22 39.02
CA ARG A 997 -2.93 -11.54 39.62
C ARG A 997 -4.17 -12.23 39.02
N LEU A 998 -5.06 -11.50 38.35
CA LEU A 998 -6.28 -12.08 37.73
C LEU A 998 -6.00 -12.71 36.34
N LYS A 999 -4.97 -12.22 35.62
CA LYS A 999 -4.59 -12.74 34.30
C LYS A 999 -3.87 -14.09 34.39
N GLU A 1000 -3.21 -14.34 35.51
CA GLU A 1000 -2.46 -15.58 35.79
C GLU A 1000 -3.35 -16.83 35.65
N LYS A 1001 -4.60 -16.76 36.15
CA LYS A 1001 -5.52 -17.91 36.12
C LYS A 1001 -6.19 -18.16 34.75
N ILE A 1002 -6.52 -17.11 34.00
CA ILE A 1002 -7.20 -17.22 32.69
C ILE A 1002 -6.25 -17.74 31.61
N VAL A 1003 -5.01 -17.25 31.63
CA VAL A 1003 -3.98 -17.60 30.66
C VAL A 1003 -3.57 -19.08 30.75
N HIS A 1004 -3.65 -19.68 31.94
CA HIS A 1004 -3.41 -21.11 32.12
C HIS A 1004 -4.57 -21.99 31.64
N VAL A 1005 -5.83 -21.53 31.71
CA VAL A 1005 -7.01 -22.37 31.41
C VAL A 1005 -7.27 -22.51 29.90
N MET A 1006 -7.09 -21.43 29.11
CA MET A 1006 -7.46 -21.40 27.69
C MET A 1006 -6.74 -22.44 26.79
N PRO A 1007 -5.40 -22.63 26.90
CA PRO A 1007 -4.70 -23.66 26.11
C PRO A 1007 -5.10 -25.08 26.47
N TRP A 1008 -5.48 -25.32 27.73
CA TRP A 1008 -6.02 -26.61 28.15
C TRP A 1008 -7.43 -26.83 27.62
N VAL A 1009 -8.27 -25.80 27.58
CA VAL A 1009 -9.61 -25.87 26.95
C VAL A 1009 -9.48 -26.17 25.45
N LEU A 1010 -8.58 -25.50 24.73
CA LEU A 1010 -8.34 -25.81 23.31
C LEU A 1010 -7.81 -27.23 23.12
N LEU A 1011 -6.79 -27.65 23.88
CA LEU A 1011 -6.23 -29.00 23.81
C LEU A 1011 -7.26 -30.07 24.17
N LEU A 1012 -8.08 -29.82 25.19
CA LEU A 1012 -9.16 -30.71 25.61
C LEU A 1012 -10.28 -30.78 24.57
N MET A 1013 -10.60 -29.68 23.89
CA MET A 1013 -11.52 -29.65 22.76
C MET A 1013 -10.95 -30.45 21.58
N THR A 1014 -9.68 -30.28 21.23
CA THR A 1014 -9.01 -31.04 20.17
C THR A 1014 -8.89 -32.52 20.53
N GLN A 1015 -8.56 -32.86 21.78
CA GLN A 1015 -8.47 -34.25 22.25
C GLN A 1015 -9.84 -34.92 22.38
N ALA A 1016 -10.87 -34.18 22.82
CA ALA A 1016 -12.25 -34.67 22.85
C ALA A 1016 -12.75 -34.91 21.43
N PHE A 1017 -12.47 -33.99 20.51
CA PHE A 1017 -12.76 -34.13 19.09
C PHE A 1017 -12.05 -35.36 18.49
N LEU A 1018 -10.74 -35.53 18.73
CA LEU A 1018 -9.96 -36.67 18.25
C LEU A 1018 -10.36 -38.01 18.90
N LYS A 1019 -10.75 -38.03 20.18
CA LYS A 1019 -11.24 -39.25 20.87
C LYS A 1019 -12.64 -39.64 20.42
N PHE A 1020 -13.54 -38.67 20.25
CA PHE A 1020 -14.85 -38.88 19.65
C PHE A 1020 -14.71 -39.44 18.24
N TYR A 1021 -13.74 -38.93 17.48
CA TYR A 1021 -13.41 -39.36 16.14
C TYR A 1021 -12.79 -40.79 16.08
N ARG A 1022 -11.92 -41.15 17.03
CA ARG A 1022 -11.29 -42.50 17.13
C ARG A 1022 -12.25 -43.62 17.53
N TRP A 1023 -13.41 -43.29 18.10
CA TRP A 1023 -14.32 -44.28 18.69
C TRP A 1023 -15.35 -44.87 17.69
N LYS A 1024 -15.27 -44.46 16.42
CA LYS A 1024 -16.15 -44.89 15.33
C LYS A 1024 -15.74 -46.28 14.79
N ARG A 1025 -16.09 -47.36 15.50
CA ARG A 1025 -16.31 -48.69 14.87
C ARG A 1025 -17.81 -48.84 14.53
N PRO A 1026 -18.20 -49.50 13.43
CA PRO A 1026 -19.55 -49.30 12.87
C PRO A 1026 -20.70 -50.00 13.59
N ASN A 1027 -20.47 -50.92 14.53
CA ASN A 1027 -21.56 -51.74 15.09
C ASN A 1027 -21.56 -51.67 16.62
N GLN A 1028 -22.68 -51.18 17.18
CA GLN A 1028 -23.03 -50.98 18.60
C GLN A 1028 -22.78 -49.56 19.16
N LEU A 1029 -23.80 -48.69 19.04
CA LEU A 1029 -23.95 -47.46 19.83
C LEU A 1029 -25.09 -47.63 20.84
N ARG A 1030 -24.79 -47.48 22.14
CA ARG A 1030 -25.78 -47.23 23.20
C ARG A 1030 -25.65 -45.78 23.69
N PRO A 1031 -26.72 -44.97 23.76
CA PRO A 1031 -26.70 -43.55 24.17
C PRO A 1031 -26.07 -43.27 25.54
N MET A 1032 -26.10 -44.24 26.46
CA MET A 1032 -25.53 -44.11 27.82
C MET A 1032 -24.02 -43.85 27.85
N PHE A 1033 -23.26 -44.23 26.82
CA PHE A 1033 -21.79 -44.07 26.86
C PHE A 1033 -21.31 -42.66 26.47
N VAL A 1034 -22.06 -41.91 25.64
CA VAL A 1034 -21.72 -40.52 25.30
C VAL A 1034 -21.92 -39.61 26.53
N ALA A 1035 -22.99 -39.85 27.29
CA ALA A 1035 -23.21 -39.19 28.58
C ALA A 1035 -22.08 -39.52 29.58
N SER A 1036 -21.62 -40.78 29.62
CA SER A 1036 -20.49 -41.21 30.45
C SER A 1036 -19.17 -40.54 30.05
N ALA A 1037 -18.88 -40.39 28.75
CA ALA A 1037 -17.69 -39.70 28.26
C ALA A 1037 -17.72 -38.19 28.57
N MET A 1038 -18.87 -37.53 28.44
CA MET A 1038 -19.05 -36.13 28.87
C MET A 1038 -18.94 -35.97 30.39
N LEU A 1039 -19.51 -36.88 31.17
CA LEU A 1039 -19.38 -36.88 32.63
C LEU A 1039 -17.94 -37.14 33.08
N HIS A 1040 -17.21 -38.02 32.37
CA HIS A 1040 -15.80 -38.29 32.61
C HIS A 1040 -14.92 -37.08 32.23
N PHE A 1041 -15.25 -36.38 31.16
CA PHE A 1041 -14.62 -35.11 30.76
C PHE A 1041 -14.83 -34.03 31.83
N LEU A 1042 -16.07 -33.81 32.27
CA LEU A 1042 -16.40 -32.85 33.33
C LEU A 1042 -15.77 -33.24 34.67
N SER A 1043 -15.67 -34.54 34.96
CA SER A 1043 -14.98 -35.09 36.13
C SER A 1043 -13.46 -34.85 36.09
N GLN A 1044 -12.81 -35.00 34.93
CA GLN A 1044 -11.38 -34.70 34.78
C GLN A 1044 -11.10 -33.20 34.90
N VAL A 1045 -11.95 -32.35 34.29
CA VAL A 1045 -11.87 -30.89 34.46
C VAL A 1045 -12.03 -30.53 35.94
N LYS A 1046 -12.98 -31.15 36.66
CA LYS A 1046 -13.19 -30.96 38.10
C LYS A 1046 -12.00 -31.43 38.95
N ARG A 1047 -11.38 -32.59 38.65
CA ARG A 1047 -10.20 -33.11 39.36
C ARG A 1047 -8.97 -32.21 39.17
N GLN A 1048 -8.74 -31.75 37.94
CA GLN A 1048 -7.63 -30.85 37.62
C GLN A 1048 -7.83 -29.46 38.25
N MET A 1049 -9.07 -28.96 38.34
CA MET A 1049 -9.36 -27.73 39.08
C MET A 1049 -9.22 -27.88 40.60
N LYS A 1050 -9.53 -29.06 41.17
CA LYS A 1050 -9.30 -29.35 42.61
C LYS A 1050 -7.84 -29.39 43.00
N GLN A 1051 -6.94 -29.84 42.12
CA GLN A 1051 -5.49 -29.84 42.38
C GLN A 1051 -4.88 -28.43 42.44
N PHE A 1052 -5.61 -27.39 41.99
CA PHE A 1052 -5.07 -26.04 41.82
C PHE A 1052 -5.49 -24.99 42.85
N SER A 1053 -6.10 -25.33 44.00
CA SER A 1053 -6.39 -24.27 44.98
C SER A 1053 -6.67 -24.69 46.42
N GLY A 1054 -6.05 -23.96 47.35
CA GLY A 1054 -6.64 -23.61 48.66
C GLY A 1054 -7.84 -22.65 48.53
N LEU A 1055 -8.77 -22.90 47.61
CA LEU A 1055 -10.06 -22.20 47.50
C LEU A 1055 -11.17 -23.19 47.83
N LYS A 1056 -11.71 -23.10 49.05
CA LYS A 1056 -12.83 -23.92 49.54
C LYS A 1056 -14.20 -23.57 48.90
N VAL A 1057 -14.27 -22.67 47.91
CA VAL A 1057 -15.54 -22.04 47.46
C VAL A 1057 -16.03 -22.49 46.07
N LEU A 1058 -15.50 -23.57 45.48
CA LEU A 1058 -16.03 -24.12 44.21
C LEU A 1058 -16.45 -25.58 44.37
N SER A 1059 -17.58 -25.82 45.04
CA SER A 1059 -18.15 -27.16 45.23
C SER A 1059 -19.17 -27.56 44.15
N SER A 1060 -19.76 -26.60 43.43
CA SER A 1060 -20.83 -26.87 42.44
C SER A 1060 -20.41 -26.62 40.97
N PRO A 1061 -20.85 -27.46 39.99
CA PRO A 1061 -20.63 -27.23 38.56
C PRO A 1061 -21.16 -25.88 38.05
N THR A 1062 -22.25 -25.40 38.64
CA THR A 1062 -22.88 -24.10 38.39
C THR A 1062 -21.98 -22.91 38.72
N SER A 1063 -21.15 -23.02 39.76
CA SER A 1063 -20.21 -21.96 40.14
C SER A 1063 -19.04 -21.83 39.13
N VAL A 1064 -18.65 -22.94 38.50
CA VAL A 1064 -17.66 -22.95 37.40
C VAL A 1064 -18.25 -22.31 36.14
N LEU A 1065 -19.52 -22.58 35.85
CA LEU A 1065 -20.24 -21.96 34.74
C LEU A 1065 -20.39 -20.45 34.92
N PHE A 1066 -20.72 -19.97 36.12
CA PHE A 1066 -20.82 -18.54 36.43
C PHE A 1066 -19.47 -17.80 36.33
N LEU A 1067 -18.38 -18.44 36.78
CA LEU A 1067 -17.03 -17.88 36.64
C LEU A 1067 -16.62 -17.78 35.16
N LEU A 1068 -16.99 -18.77 34.34
CA LEU A 1068 -16.81 -18.72 32.90
C LEU A 1068 -17.65 -17.56 32.30
N VAL A 1069 -18.95 -17.46 32.60
CA VAL A 1069 -19.81 -16.37 32.11
C VAL A 1069 -19.26 -14.98 32.48
N ALA A 1070 -18.74 -14.80 33.70
CA ALA A 1070 -18.13 -13.55 34.14
C ALA A 1070 -16.83 -13.20 33.39
N ILE A 1071 -15.97 -14.20 33.13
CA ILE A 1071 -14.75 -14.05 32.30
C ILE A 1071 -15.11 -13.73 30.84
N TYR A 1072 -16.23 -14.26 30.35
CA TYR A 1072 -16.72 -14.10 28.97
C TYR A 1072 -17.33 -12.72 28.67
N SER A 1073 -17.80 -11.97 29.67
CA SER A 1073 -18.45 -10.66 29.49
C SER A 1073 -17.53 -9.51 29.03
N LYS A 1074 -16.20 -9.72 28.93
CA LYS A 1074 -15.21 -8.67 28.65
C LYS A 1074 -14.49 -8.75 27.28
N LEU A 1075 -14.93 -9.61 26.35
CA LEU A 1075 -14.33 -9.72 25.00
C LEU A 1075 -15.24 -9.15 23.89
N SER A 1076 -14.64 -8.52 22.87
CA SER A 1076 -15.31 -7.78 21.77
C SER A 1076 -16.30 -8.62 20.93
N MET A 1077 -17.46 -8.02 20.63
CA MET A 1077 -18.65 -8.64 20.00
C MET A 1077 -18.43 -9.15 18.56
N ALA A 1078 -17.45 -8.62 17.81
CA ALA A 1078 -17.23 -9.01 16.40
C ALA A 1078 -16.57 -10.39 16.24
N VAL A 1079 -15.67 -10.74 17.15
CA VAL A 1079 -15.07 -12.09 17.25
C VAL A 1079 -16.09 -13.07 17.84
N LEU A 1080 -16.93 -12.56 18.75
CA LEU A 1080 -18.01 -13.30 19.40
C LEU A 1080 -19.03 -13.86 18.39
N GLY A 1081 -19.45 -13.07 17.41
CA GLY A 1081 -20.41 -13.51 16.39
C GLY A 1081 -19.90 -14.66 15.53
N LYS A 1082 -18.61 -14.66 15.15
CA LYS A 1082 -18.02 -15.72 14.31
C LYS A 1082 -17.75 -17.01 15.10
N ILE A 1083 -17.27 -16.91 16.34
CA ILE A 1083 -17.04 -18.07 17.23
C ILE A 1083 -18.39 -18.67 17.67
N LEU A 1084 -19.38 -17.85 18.01
CA LEU A 1084 -20.72 -18.31 18.37
C LEU A 1084 -21.41 -19.02 17.19
N LYS A 1085 -21.22 -18.54 15.95
CA LYS A 1085 -21.75 -19.20 14.73
C LYS A 1085 -21.07 -20.55 14.46
N LEU A 1086 -19.78 -20.68 14.77
CA LEU A 1086 -19.05 -21.95 14.64
C LEU A 1086 -19.44 -22.95 15.73
N ILE A 1087 -19.55 -22.48 16.99
CA ILE A 1087 -19.99 -23.30 18.13
C ILE A 1087 -21.46 -23.72 17.97
N LEU A 1088 -22.36 -22.83 17.54
CA LEU A 1088 -23.75 -23.19 17.22
C LEU A 1088 -23.82 -24.16 16.06
N LYS A 1089 -23.00 -24.01 15.00
CA LYS A 1089 -22.94 -24.99 13.90
C LYS A 1089 -22.49 -26.36 14.42
N MET A 1090 -21.46 -26.42 15.26
CA MET A 1090 -20.99 -27.69 15.84
C MET A 1090 -22.03 -28.31 16.80
N ILE A 1091 -22.70 -27.50 17.62
CA ILE A 1091 -23.76 -27.97 18.52
C ILE A 1091 -24.99 -28.42 17.73
N MET A 1092 -25.42 -27.69 16.71
CA MET A 1092 -26.51 -28.07 15.80
C MET A 1092 -26.19 -29.35 15.02
N LEU A 1093 -24.99 -29.48 14.47
CA LEU A 1093 -24.52 -30.71 13.81
C LEU A 1093 -24.49 -31.89 14.79
N THR A 1094 -24.17 -31.64 16.07
CA THR A 1094 -24.21 -32.68 17.10
C THR A 1094 -25.65 -33.04 17.44
N ILE A 1095 -26.54 -32.06 17.69
CA ILE A 1095 -27.95 -32.28 18.03
C ILE A 1095 -28.72 -32.95 16.88
N MET A 1096 -28.54 -32.49 15.64
CA MET A 1096 -29.16 -33.08 14.44
C MET A 1096 -28.66 -34.48 14.10
N TYR A 1097 -27.50 -34.88 14.65
CA TYR A 1097 -26.96 -36.23 14.48
C TYR A 1097 -27.26 -37.13 15.69
N THR A 1098 -27.78 -36.55 16.79
CA THR A 1098 -28.18 -37.25 18.01
C THR A 1098 -29.70 -37.49 18.08
N LEU A 1099 -30.49 -36.58 17.51
CA LEU A 1099 -31.86 -36.83 17.06
C LEU A 1099 -31.83 -37.69 15.80
#